data_AF-A0A7X7VDS2-F1
#
_entry.id   AF-A0A7X7VDS2-F1
#
_cell.length_a   1.000
_cell.length_b   1.000
_cell.length_c   1.000
_cell.angle_alpha   90.00
_cell.angle_beta   90.00
_cell.angle_gamma   90.00
#
_symmetry.space_group_name_H-M   'P 1'
#
loop_
_entity.id
_entity.type
_entity.pdbx_description
1 polymer ?
#
loop_
_entity_poly.entity_id
_entity_poly.type
_entity_poly.pdbx_seq_one_letter_code
_entity_poly.pdbx_strand_id
1 'polypeptide(L)'
;MKHGLATALKASVILVLVLAFSGSPAIPQAAPSPGSAGPDLTGHLKWRSIGPANMVGRISDFEALEADFTQVLLGTASGGVFKSVNAGTTWEPIFDRYGAASIGDVAFFQKDPDIIWVGTGEECVRNSVAWGDGVYKSTDGGKSFTRMGLESTQTIARVLTHPTDPDTVYVAASGHPWGYTGDRGLFKTTNGGATWIKLAGGLPNDGKTGAIDLVMHPADPDTLFVAMWQRVRQPWRFDSGGPNGGIFKTTDGGATWIKLAQGLPTGEVGRIGLAISRSNPKVLMAIVEHGFQPPARLGAEQKPNPEYDDMAKLGTGIYRSEDGGATWKYVSRQNNRPFYYSHIYINPLEDKWVYWLATNMSFSADGGKTWTQVGGLHPDFHAMWLDPSNKNRFYVGQDGGASLSHDHGKTWIFFDNLTAAQFYAVSADMRDPYYVYGGLQDNGSWGGPSMHREGQLLTDFWYNIGGGDGFHTQNDPLDWRTVYVESQGGAIQRVNVETRESRQIRPTTANILNYKEFFPPAPPDKKAPAAKPAAKPEAAAPAGPPTGRSPQDRGPFRFNWSTPIVLSPHNPHTIYFGGNHLFRSIDRGDHWMIVSPDLTTNDKKKLPSMYGGTDKPTGGITSDVTGAETYCTIITVSESPKVPGLIWVGTDDGNVQVTRNGGATWANVRPAIKGVPAGTWCSRVEASRFDEGTCYATFDGHRSDDFRVYVFKTTDFGKTWTAASSGIPDGEPVYVIREDPGNKNLLFLGTEFGVYFSRDGGANWSDLGLNLPTVAVHDLLIHPRDNDLIAATHGRGLWILDDITALRKATDTVVGQDAHLFEAGKPGTRWLRVQRGGYGRGDLFFKGENPPDGALLHYFLKAAPAAPATLEISDPTGTAKTTYILDDARAGINRLAWDLRFDPPAGTVQTMAANVKRQIDGALLRADVPEEQKTQLKKALADLEKYGTNFRKVADIQRAIMPIVRPGMGFYGGGMRGGMGGQPAEPGTYAVKLTAGGKVMTGKVAVRLDPMVGEK
;
A
#
# COMPACT_ATOMS: atom_id res chain seq x y z
N MET A 1 -33.53 22.03 73.49
CA MET A 1 -34.49 23.10 73.13
C MET A 1 -33.99 23.76 71.85
N LYS A 2 -34.58 23.44 70.68
CA LYS A 2 -35.41 24.30 69.78
C LYS A 2 -34.61 25.45 69.10
N HIS A 3 -34.25 25.33 67.80
CA HIS A 3 -34.94 25.74 66.53
C HIS A 3 -34.80 27.25 66.21
N GLY A 4 -34.54 27.73 64.97
CA GLY A 4 -34.66 27.13 63.64
C GLY A 4 -34.00 27.94 62.49
N LEU A 5 -34.27 27.48 61.26
CA LEU A 5 -33.57 27.60 59.95
C LEU A 5 -33.28 29.00 59.34
N ALA A 6 -32.30 28.99 58.41
CA ALA A 6 -31.88 30.08 57.51
C ALA A 6 -32.24 29.79 56.03
N THR A 7 -32.47 30.85 55.23
CA THR A 7 -32.74 30.78 53.77
C THR A 7 -32.04 31.92 53.02
N ALA A 8 -31.69 31.62 51.76
CA ALA A 8 -30.78 32.30 50.85
C ALA A 8 -31.36 33.49 50.04
N LEU A 9 -30.47 34.25 49.41
CA LEU A 9 -30.77 35.28 48.41
C LEU A 9 -29.69 35.32 47.31
N LYS A 10 -30.08 35.31 46.03
CA LYS A 10 -29.77 36.37 45.04
C LYS A 10 -30.24 36.05 43.60
N ALA A 11 -31.26 36.83 43.20
CA ALA A 11 -31.56 37.56 41.96
C ALA A 11 -31.26 37.00 40.54
N SER A 12 -32.30 37.18 39.71
CA SER A 12 -32.59 36.69 38.36
C SER A 12 -32.18 37.63 37.21
N VAL A 13 -31.94 37.08 36.00
CA VAL A 13 -32.22 37.71 34.69
C VAL A 13 -32.73 36.65 33.70
N ILE A 14 -33.65 37.09 32.84
CA ILE A 14 -34.56 36.37 31.93
C ILE A 14 -33.85 35.69 30.73
N LEU A 15 -34.37 34.52 30.38
CA LEU A 15 -33.96 33.61 29.30
C LEU A 15 -34.54 34.05 27.95
N VAL A 16 -33.68 34.29 26.95
CA VAL A 16 -34.05 34.34 25.51
C VAL A 16 -33.35 33.18 24.82
N LEU A 17 -34.15 32.31 24.21
CA LEU A 17 -33.74 31.14 23.42
C LEU A 17 -33.10 31.61 22.10
N VAL A 18 -31.81 31.32 21.90
CA VAL A 18 -31.18 31.27 20.57
C VAL A 18 -30.53 29.90 20.43
N LEU A 19 -31.12 29.08 19.55
CA LEU A 19 -30.56 27.82 19.08
C LEU A 19 -29.33 28.11 18.22
N ALA A 20 -28.14 27.94 18.78
CA ALA A 20 -26.89 27.86 18.03
C ALA A 20 -26.43 26.40 17.99
N PHE A 21 -26.40 25.83 16.79
CA PHE A 21 -25.71 24.57 16.50
C PHE A 21 -24.20 24.82 16.63
N SER A 22 -23.63 24.49 17.79
CA SER A 22 -22.18 24.38 17.97
C SER A 22 -21.71 23.05 17.40
N GLY A 23 -20.90 23.09 16.34
CA GLY A 23 -20.13 21.93 15.88
C GLY A 23 -19.23 21.42 17.01
N SER A 24 -19.23 20.11 17.21
CA SER A 24 -18.36 19.45 18.17
C SER A 24 -16.88 19.69 17.79
N PRO A 25 -16.02 20.11 18.72
CA PRO A 25 -14.58 20.18 18.45
C PRO A 25 -14.04 18.77 18.25
N ALA A 26 -13.12 18.61 17.29
CA ALA A 26 -12.30 17.42 17.17
C ALA A 26 -11.52 17.24 18.49
N ILE A 27 -11.74 16.10 19.15
CA ILE A 27 -11.00 15.73 20.36
C ILE A 27 -9.59 15.34 19.91
N PRO A 28 -8.51 15.96 20.43
CA PRO A 28 -7.16 15.50 20.16
C PRO A 28 -7.01 14.05 20.63
N GLN A 29 -6.47 13.20 19.76
CA GLN A 29 -6.18 11.81 20.03
C GLN A 29 -5.28 11.70 21.27
N ALA A 30 -5.86 11.31 22.40
CA ALA A 30 -5.08 10.91 23.56
C ALA A 30 -4.34 9.62 23.18
N ALA A 31 -3.04 9.56 23.48
CA ALA A 31 -2.29 8.31 23.43
C ALA A 31 -3.09 7.21 24.16
N PRO A 32 -3.22 6.01 23.58
CA PRO A 32 -4.01 4.94 24.20
C PRO A 32 -3.51 4.73 25.62
N SER A 33 -4.41 4.92 26.59
CA SER A 33 -4.15 4.47 27.95
C SER A 33 -3.96 2.96 27.88
N PRO A 34 -2.86 2.39 28.40
CA PRO A 34 -2.69 0.95 28.41
C PRO A 34 -3.77 0.35 29.31
N GLY A 35 -4.87 -0.11 28.70
CA GLY A 35 -5.70 -1.13 29.31
C GLY A 35 -4.80 -2.29 29.70
N SER A 36 -5.08 -2.94 30.84
CA SER A 36 -4.24 -3.99 31.41
C SER A 36 -4.10 -5.17 30.42
N ALA A 37 -3.18 -5.05 29.48
CA ALA A 37 -2.86 -6.08 28.52
C ALA A 37 -2.17 -7.20 29.29
N GLY A 38 -2.61 -8.44 29.06
CA GLY A 38 -1.76 -9.59 29.36
C GLY A 38 -0.40 -9.47 28.65
N PRO A 39 0.52 -10.42 28.84
CA PRO A 39 1.80 -10.40 28.14
C PRO A 39 1.57 -10.28 26.62
N ASP A 40 2.37 -9.44 25.94
CA ASP A 40 2.43 -9.40 24.48
C ASP A 40 2.63 -10.82 23.97
N LEU A 41 1.63 -11.32 23.26
CA LEU A 41 1.59 -12.71 22.82
C LEU A 41 2.48 -12.94 21.59
N THR A 42 2.70 -11.93 20.76
CA THR A 42 3.19 -12.09 19.39
C THR A 42 4.54 -11.44 19.17
N GLY A 43 5.10 -10.71 20.13
CA GLY A 43 6.33 -9.93 19.96
C GLY A 43 7.56 -10.68 19.43
N HIS A 44 7.63 -12.01 19.46
CA HIS A 44 8.73 -12.81 18.90
C HIS A 44 8.46 -13.38 17.49
N LEU A 45 7.28 -13.09 16.94
CA LEU A 45 6.94 -13.35 15.55
C LEU A 45 7.58 -12.28 14.65
N LYS A 46 7.78 -12.60 13.36
CA LYS A 46 8.37 -11.68 12.39
C LYS A 46 7.69 -11.87 11.03
N TRP A 47 7.26 -10.76 10.43
CA TRP A 47 6.87 -10.70 9.03
C TRP A 47 8.13 -10.67 8.15
N ARG A 48 8.10 -11.35 7.01
CA ARG A 48 9.16 -11.26 6.01
C ARG A 48 8.67 -10.61 4.73
N SER A 49 9.44 -9.68 4.18
CA SER A 49 9.11 -9.03 2.90
C SER A 49 9.57 -9.90 1.74
N ILE A 50 8.67 -10.23 0.82
CA ILE A 50 9.01 -11.10 -0.31
C ILE A 50 9.12 -10.37 -1.65
N GLY A 51 8.86 -9.06 -1.67
CA GLY A 51 8.76 -8.26 -2.89
C GLY A 51 7.37 -8.37 -3.55
N PRO A 52 7.27 -8.30 -4.89
CA PRO A 52 8.33 -7.95 -5.85
C PRO A 52 8.77 -6.49 -5.75
N ALA A 53 9.90 -6.18 -6.39
CA ALA A 53 10.37 -4.82 -6.64
C ALA A 53 10.39 -4.46 -8.15
N ASN A 54 10.09 -5.42 -9.04
CA ASN A 54 10.25 -5.30 -10.50
C ASN A 54 9.56 -4.08 -11.12
N MET A 55 8.33 -3.83 -10.68
CA MET A 55 7.47 -2.75 -11.15
C MET A 55 7.40 -1.59 -10.16
N VAL A 56 8.00 -1.75 -8.98
CA VAL A 56 7.97 -0.75 -7.91
C VAL A 56 6.52 -0.31 -7.66
N GLY A 57 6.24 0.99 -7.63
CA GLY A 57 4.92 1.60 -7.48
C GLY A 57 5.04 3.12 -7.62
N ARG A 58 3.96 3.85 -7.36
CA ARG A 58 3.89 5.30 -7.61
C ARG A 58 4.85 6.12 -6.76
N ILE A 59 5.66 6.91 -7.45
CA ILE A 59 6.57 7.89 -6.85
C ILE A 59 5.92 9.26 -6.87
N SER A 60 5.73 9.86 -5.70
CA SER A 60 5.10 11.17 -5.55
C SER A 60 6.10 12.31 -5.59
N ASP A 61 7.33 12.10 -5.11
CA ASP A 61 8.31 13.18 -5.05
C ASP A 61 9.78 12.73 -5.04
N PHE A 62 10.67 13.64 -5.45
CA PHE A 62 12.13 13.51 -5.37
C PHE A 62 12.78 14.79 -4.86
N GLU A 63 13.76 14.62 -3.98
CA GLU A 63 14.69 15.70 -3.64
C GLU A 63 16.11 15.15 -3.54
N ALA A 64 17.01 15.63 -4.39
CA ALA A 64 18.44 15.34 -4.30
C ALA A 64 19.23 16.58 -3.90
N LEU A 65 20.40 16.38 -3.31
CA LEU A 65 21.28 17.50 -2.97
C LEU A 65 21.82 18.15 -4.24
N GLU A 66 21.74 19.48 -4.28
CA GLU A 66 22.18 20.26 -5.43
C GLU A 66 23.68 20.14 -5.69
N ALA A 67 24.47 20.01 -4.61
CA ALA A 67 25.91 19.84 -4.69
C ALA A 67 26.34 18.37 -4.91
N ASP A 68 25.45 17.41 -4.66
CA ASP A 68 25.72 15.98 -4.71
C ASP A 68 24.46 15.18 -5.04
N PHE A 69 24.18 15.01 -6.34
CA PHE A 69 23.02 14.27 -6.82
C PHE A 69 22.95 12.81 -6.33
N THR A 70 24.05 12.25 -5.80
CA THR A 70 24.07 10.87 -5.31
C THR A 70 23.30 10.70 -4.00
N GLN A 71 23.10 11.80 -3.27
CA GLN A 71 22.26 11.85 -2.08
C GLN A 71 20.86 12.31 -2.47
N VAL A 72 19.89 11.40 -2.33
CA VAL A 72 18.52 11.60 -2.82
C VAL A 72 17.50 11.00 -1.87
N LEU A 73 16.42 11.76 -1.64
CA LEU A 73 15.18 11.32 -1.01
C LEU A 73 14.17 10.99 -2.11
N LEU A 74 13.37 9.97 -1.83
CA LEU A 74 12.30 9.51 -2.69
C LEU A 74 11.05 9.34 -1.81
N GLY A 75 10.01 10.10 -2.12
CA GLY A 75 8.67 9.97 -1.54
C GLY A 75 7.79 9.08 -2.40
N THR A 76 7.00 8.21 -1.78
CA THR A 76 6.06 7.34 -2.49
C THR A 76 4.62 7.68 -2.13
N ALA A 77 3.69 7.38 -3.04
CA ALA A 77 2.26 7.65 -2.85
C ALA A 77 1.67 7.00 -1.59
N SER A 78 2.18 5.83 -1.19
CA SER A 78 1.65 5.06 -0.05
C SER A 78 2.65 4.07 0.57
N GLY A 79 3.96 4.25 0.37
CA GLY A 79 5.02 3.35 0.84
C GLY A 79 6.12 4.02 1.69
N GLY A 80 5.91 5.26 2.15
CA GLY A 80 6.88 6.02 2.94
C GLY A 80 8.01 6.67 2.13
N VAL A 81 9.12 6.95 2.81
CA VAL A 81 10.29 7.67 2.29
C VAL A 81 11.52 6.76 2.27
N PHE A 82 12.26 6.84 1.17
CA PHE A 82 13.53 6.15 0.98
C PHE A 82 14.66 7.15 0.77
N LYS A 83 15.84 6.83 1.30
CA LYS A 83 17.07 7.60 1.11
C LYS A 83 18.11 6.77 0.38
N SER A 84 18.83 7.40 -0.54
CA SER A 84 20.05 6.86 -1.12
C SER A 84 21.21 7.84 -0.93
N VAL A 85 22.43 7.31 -0.81
CA VAL A 85 23.69 8.07 -0.75
C VAL A 85 24.65 7.65 -1.87
N ASN A 86 24.15 6.90 -2.85
CA ASN A 86 24.93 6.34 -3.96
C ASN A 86 24.10 6.30 -5.26
N ALA A 87 23.30 7.34 -5.46
CA ALA A 87 22.48 7.57 -6.66
C ALA A 87 21.49 6.44 -6.97
N GLY A 88 20.93 5.79 -5.95
CA GLY A 88 19.92 4.73 -6.08
C GLY A 88 20.50 3.32 -6.28
N THR A 89 21.83 3.14 -6.17
CA THR A 89 22.43 1.80 -6.14
C THR A 89 21.89 0.98 -4.97
N THR A 90 21.65 1.62 -3.83
CA THR A 90 20.92 1.07 -2.69
C THR A 90 19.96 2.11 -2.12
N TRP A 91 18.83 1.64 -1.57
CA TRP A 91 17.80 2.46 -0.92
C TRP A 91 17.59 1.99 0.53
N GLU A 92 17.55 2.94 1.45
CA GLU A 92 17.19 2.71 2.85
C GLU A 92 15.80 3.29 3.14
N PRO A 93 14.83 2.48 3.59
CA PRO A 93 13.57 3.01 4.10
C PRO A 93 13.82 3.74 5.42
N ILE A 94 13.52 5.03 5.47
CA ILE A 94 13.76 5.89 6.65
C ILE A 94 12.47 6.30 7.37
N PHE A 95 11.30 5.89 6.85
CA PHE A 95 9.99 6.34 7.33
C PHE A 95 8.98 5.21 7.61
N ASP A 96 9.42 3.95 7.79
CA ASP A 96 8.54 2.77 7.94
C ASP A 96 7.75 2.71 9.27
N ARG A 97 7.97 3.63 10.22
CA ARG A 97 7.47 3.57 11.61
C ARG A 97 6.73 4.84 12.07
N TYR A 98 6.31 5.69 11.13
CA TYR A 98 5.62 6.94 11.41
C TYR A 98 4.18 6.90 10.92
N GLY A 99 3.38 7.92 11.26
CA GLY A 99 1.92 7.77 11.30
C GLY A 99 1.22 7.61 9.95
N ALA A 100 1.79 8.06 8.83
CA ALA A 100 1.21 7.86 7.50
C ALA A 100 2.27 7.41 6.48
N ALA A 101 1.90 6.44 5.64
CA ALA A 101 2.75 5.95 4.54
C ALA A 101 2.63 6.81 3.27
N SER A 102 1.56 7.59 3.16
CA SER A 102 1.34 8.47 2.01
C SER A 102 2.21 9.70 2.13
N ILE A 103 3.05 9.96 1.12
CA ILE A 103 3.97 11.09 1.10
C ILE A 103 3.58 12.02 -0.04
N GLY A 104 3.44 13.31 0.26
CA GLY A 104 3.19 14.34 -0.75
C GLY A 104 4.45 15.10 -1.15
N ASP A 105 5.40 15.31 -0.23
CA ASP A 105 6.63 16.05 -0.53
C ASP A 105 7.77 15.71 0.44
N VAL A 106 9.00 15.67 -0.04
CA VAL A 106 10.22 15.48 0.76
C VAL A 106 11.21 16.61 0.47
N ALA A 107 11.84 17.17 1.50
CA ALA A 107 12.78 18.27 1.31
C ALA A 107 14.02 18.11 2.19
N PHE A 108 15.19 18.31 1.60
CA PHE A 108 16.40 18.61 2.35
C PHE A 108 16.41 20.10 2.72
N PHE A 109 17.04 20.42 3.83
CA PHE A 109 17.70 21.72 3.93
C PHE A 109 19.06 21.62 3.22
N GLN A 110 19.18 22.20 2.03
CA GLN A 110 20.31 21.97 1.12
C GLN A 110 21.71 22.24 1.72
N LYS A 111 21.83 23.11 2.73
CA LYS A 111 23.12 23.38 3.41
C LYS A 111 23.49 22.36 4.49
N ASP A 112 22.53 21.63 5.02
CA ASP A 112 22.73 20.59 6.03
C ASP A 112 21.77 19.42 5.78
N PRO A 113 22.22 18.37 5.07
CA PRO A 113 21.38 17.24 4.68
C PRO A 113 20.97 16.32 5.84
N ASP A 114 21.42 16.61 7.08
CA ASP A 114 20.88 15.95 8.26
C ASP A 114 19.49 16.48 8.63
N ILE A 115 19.13 17.68 8.15
CA ILE A 115 17.80 18.25 8.30
C ILE A 115 16.94 17.85 7.10
N ILE A 116 15.96 16.99 7.38
CA ILE A 116 15.00 16.49 6.39
C ILE A 116 13.60 16.84 6.84
N TRP A 117 12.77 17.30 5.91
CA TRP A 117 11.34 17.50 6.12
C TRP A 117 10.54 16.53 5.26
N VAL A 118 9.43 16.03 5.81
CA VAL A 118 8.51 15.12 5.13
C VAL A 118 7.09 15.65 5.30
N GLY A 119 6.44 16.00 4.20
CA GLY A 119 5.01 16.29 4.13
C GLY A 119 4.23 15.03 3.77
N THR A 120 3.29 14.63 4.62
CA THR A 120 2.48 13.44 4.39
C THR A 120 1.17 13.75 3.63
N GLY A 121 0.68 12.76 2.89
CA GLY A 121 -0.55 12.80 2.09
C GLY A 121 -0.31 13.30 0.67
N GLU A 122 -0.33 12.37 -0.28
CA GLU A 122 -0.15 12.63 -1.72
C GLU A 122 -1.16 13.65 -2.27
N GLU A 123 -0.70 14.54 -3.16
CA GLU A 123 -1.47 15.62 -3.75
C GLU A 123 -2.21 15.26 -5.05
N CYS A 124 -1.91 14.10 -5.65
CA CYS A 124 -2.51 13.58 -6.88
C CYS A 124 -3.86 12.88 -6.61
N VAL A 125 -4.87 13.66 -6.26
CA VAL A 125 -6.11 13.18 -5.61
C VAL A 125 -6.99 12.30 -6.52
N ARG A 126 -6.69 11.00 -6.51
CA ARG A 126 -7.44 9.92 -7.15
C ARG A 126 -8.25 9.10 -6.15
N ASN A 127 -9.06 8.15 -6.61
CA ASN A 127 -9.87 7.28 -5.74
C ASN A 127 -9.03 6.31 -4.87
N SER A 128 -7.77 6.12 -5.24
CA SER A 128 -6.78 5.23 -4.63
C SER A 128 -5.77 5.93 -3.72
N VAL A 129 -5.90 7.25 -3.51
CA VAL A 129 -4.98 7.96 -2.61
C VAL A 129 -5.29 7.68 -1.15
N ALA A 130 -4.23 7.55 -0.37
CA ALA A 130 -4.27 7.59 1.07
C ALA A 130 -4.14 9.05 1.56
N TRP A 131 -4.30 9.27 2.87
CA TRP A 131 -4.17 10.59 3.49
C TRP A 131 -2.91 10.65 4.36
N GLY A 132 -2.46 11.88 4.62
CA GLY A 132 -1.37 12.19 5.53
C GLY A 132 -1.86 12.55 6.93
N ASP A 133 -0.91 12.69 7.83
CA ASP A 133 -1.11 13.12 9.21
C ASP A 133 -0.15 14.27 9.61
N GLY A 134 0.20 15.13 8.64
CA GLY A 134 0.93 16.38 8.86
C GLY A 134 2.37 16.36 8.36
N VAL A 135 3.23 17.13 9.04
CA VAL A 135 4.63 17.35 8.64
C VAL A 135 5.58 16.76 9.69
N TYR A 136 6.69 16.17 9.24
CA TYR A 136 7.73 15.61 10.08
C TYR A 136 9.08 16.24 9.78
N LYS A 137 9.96 16.27 10.80
CA LYS A 137 11.34 16.76 10.69
C LYS A 137 12.32 15.74 11.28
N SER A 138 13.39 15.47 10.56
CA SER A 138 14.60 14.83 11.08
C SER A 138 15.72 15.87 11.22
N THR A 139 16.61 15.64 12.18
CA THR A 139 17.84 16.43 12.38
C THR A 139 19.08 15.51 12.51
N ASP A 140 18.93 14.24 12.15
CA ASP A 140 19.95 13.20 12.26
C ASP A 140 20.09 12.39 10.96
N GLY A 141 19.70 13.00 9.84
CA GLY A 141 19.84 12.42 8.51
C GLY A 141 18.82 11.34 8.18
N GLY A 142 17.68 11.31 8.90
CA GLY A 142 16.57 10.39 8.68
C GLY A 142 16.58 9.16 9.60
N LYS A 143 17.41 9.14 10.64
CA LYS A 143 17.40 8.03 11.63
C LYS A 143 16.20 8.13 12.55
N SER A 144 15.79 9.34 12.88
CA SER A 144 14.56 9.62 13.64
C SER A 144 13.83 10.85 13.08
N PHE A 145 12.50 10.84 13.22
CA PHE A 145 11.63 11.96 12.85
C PHE A 145 10.75 12.38 14.03
N THR A 146 10.53 13.69 14.13
CA THR A 146 9.57 14.30 15.05
C THR A 146 8.40 14.85 14.25
N ARG A 147 7.17 14.60 14.71
CA ARG A 147 5.96 15.21 14.12
C ARG A 147 5.92 16.69 14.51
N MET A 148 5.75 17.56 13.52
CA MET A 148 5.84 19.01 13.64
C MET A 148 4.47 19.71 13.53
N GLY A 149 3.36 18.99 13.47
CA GLY A 149 2.01 19.54 13.38
C GLY A 149 1.38 19.46 11.98
N LEU A 150 0.28 20.19 11.79
CA LEU A 150 -0.56 20.21 10.58
C LEU A 150 -1.30 18.89 10.31
N GLU A 151 -1.61 18.13 11.36
CA GLU A 151 -2.30 16.84 11.27
C GLU A 151 -3.68 16.97 10.60
N SER A 152 -4.34 18.12 10.77
CA SER A 152 -5.66 18.42 10.22
C SER A 152 -5.66 18.71 8.71
N THR A 153 -4.52 18.66 8.02
CA THR A 153 -4.48 19.03 6.59
C THR A 153 -4.65 17.85 5.65
N GLN A 154 -4.26 16.64 6.04
CA GLN A 154 -4.31 15.38 5.28
C GLN A 154 -3.59 15.32 3.91
N THR A 155 -3.25 16.45 3.30
CA THR A 155 -2.53 16.51 2.02
C THR A 155 -1.57 17.67 2.07
N ILE A 156 -0.28 17.35 2.21
CA ILE A 156 0.82 18.30 2.08
C ILE A 156 1.36 18.21 0.66
N ALA A 157 1.10 19.24 -0.14
CA ALA A 157 1.47 19.24 -1.56
C ALA A 157 2.88 19.76 -1.83
N ARG A 158 3.42 20.63 -0.96
CA ARG A 158 4.79 21.14 -1.02
C ARG A 158 5.32 21.52 0.37
N VAL A 159 6.59 21.25 0.60
CA VAL A 159 7.41 21.70 1.72
C VAL A 159 8.62 22.44 1.17
N LEU A 160 8.66 23.75 1.36
CA LEU A 160 9.71 24.61 0.79
C LEU A 160 10.57 25.19 1.90
N THR A 161 11.83 24.76 1.96
CA THR A 161 12.82 25.22 2.93
C THR A 161 13.41 26.58 2.52
N HIS A 162 13.70 27.44 3.50
CA HIS A 162 14.43 28.68 3.22
C HIS A 162 15.89 28.36 2.82
N PRO A 163 16.50 29.07 1.85
CA PRO A 163 17.81 28.71 1.28
C PRO A 163 18.97 28.83 2.28
N THR A 164 18.81 29.60 3.35
CA THR A 164 19.89 29.89 4.31
C THR A 164 19.51 29.75 5.78
N ASP A 165 18.23 29.58 6.09
CA ASP A 165 17.73 29.54 7.46
C ASP A 165 17.02 28.20 7.69
N PRO A 166 17.59 27.28 8.48
CA PRO A 166 17.02 25.95 8.69
C PRO A 166 15.69 25.97 9.48
N ASP A 167 15.35 27.11 10.09
CA ASP A 167 14.14 27.24 10.92
C ASP A 167 12.96 27.87 10.18
N THR A 168 13.17 28.43 8.99
CA THR A 168 12.12 28.98 8.15
C THR A 168 11.69 28.01 7.07
N VAL A 169 10.42 27.58 7.11
CA VAL A 169 9.84 26.63 6.15
C VAL A 169 8.41 27.03 5.80
N TYR A 170 8.04 26.87 4.53
CA TYR A 170 6.69 27.07 4.03
C TYR A 170 6.06 25.73 3.65
N VAL A 171 4.78 25.55 3.94
CA VAL A 171 4.04 24.32 3.66
C VAL A 171 2.75 24.63 2.93
N ALA A 172 2.61 24.12 1.70
CA ALA A 172 1.38 24.20 0.92
C ALA A 172 0.49 22.99 1.23
N ALA A 173 -0.66 23.24 1.86
CA ALA A 173 -1.62 22.21 2.21
C ALA A 173 -2.89 22.33 1.36
N SER A 174 -3.21 21.28 0.60
CA SER A 174 -4.44 21.23 -0.20
C SER A 174 -5.69 21.04 0.66
N GLY A 175 -5.52 20.48 1.86
CA GLY A 175 -6.63 20.06 2.72
C GLY A 175 -7.16 18.67 2.41
N HIS A 176 -8.12 18.25 3.22
CA HIS A 176 -8.75 16.94 3.13
C HIS A 176 -9.25 16.62 1.73
N PRO A 177 -8.98 15.41 1.21
CA PRO A 177 -9.40 15.08 -0.13
C PRO A 177 -10.88 14.77 -0.29
N TRP A 178 -11.48 14.23 0.76
CA TRP A 178 -12.83 13.69 0.75
C TRP A 178 -13.89 14.64 1.30
N GLY A 179 -13.47 15.85 1.71
CA GLY A 179 -14.34 16.80 2.36
C GLY A 179 -13.72 18.19 2.54
N TYR A 180 -14.55 19.12 3.04
CA TYR A 180 -14.14 20.48 3.40
C TYR A 180 -13.86 20.61 4.90
N THR A 181 -13.58 19.51 5.59
CA THR A 181 -13.11 19.56 6.97
C THR A 181 -11.60 19.78 7.02
N GLY A 182 -11.08 20.07 8.21
CA GLY A 182 -9.65 20.28 8.43
C GLY A 182 -9.10 21.60 7.89
N ASP A 183 -7.81 21.81 8.16
CA ASP A 183 -7.08 22.99 7.72
C ASP A 183 -6.59 22.84 6.27
N ARG A 184 -6.40 23.99 5.61
CA ARG A 184 -5.87 24.09 4.25
C ARG A 184 -5.36 25.49 3.98
N GLY A 185 -4.48 25.63 3.00
CA GLY A 185 -3.85 26.89 2.63
C GLY A 185 -2.33 26.83 2.77
N LEU A 186 -1.71 28.00 2.86
CA LEU A 186 -0.26 28.13 2.99
C LEU A 186 0.13 28.40 4.45
N PHE A 187 1.08 27.64 4.97
CA PHE A 187 1.58 27.75 6.34
C PHE A 187 3.06 28.11 6.34
N LYS A 188 3.50 28.83 7.36
CA LYS A 188 4.91 29.21 7.56
C LYS A 188 5.32 28.93 9.00
N THR A 189 6.53 28.42 9.19
CA THR A 189 7.23 28.41 10.47
C THR A 189 8.52 29.23 10.33
N THR A 190 9.00 29.80 11.44
CA THR A 190 10.30 30.49 11.56
C THR A 190 11.04 30.05 12.84
N ASN A 191 10.61 28.92 13.42
CA ASN A 191 11.19 28.34 14.64
C ASN A 191 11.32 26.82 14.48
N GLY A 192 11.65 26.39 13.26
CA GLY A 192 11.98 25.01 12.96
C GLY A 192 10.80 24.06 13.11
N GLY A 193 9.55 24.55 12.96
CA GLY A 193 8.30 23.78 13.01
C GLY A 193 7.65 23.70 14.37
N ALA A 194 8.18 24.34 15.41
CA ALA A 194 7.57 24.33 16.74
C ALA A 194 6.18 25.01 16.74
N THR A 195 5.98 26.01 15.89
CA THR A 195 4.67 26.63 15.65
C THR A 195 4.48 26.98 14.18
N TRP A 196 3.23 26.99 13.72
CA TRP A 196 2.85 27.34 12.36
C TRP A 196 1.92 28.56 12.32
N ILE A 197 2.18 29.44 11.36
CA ILE A 197 1.34 30.59 11.04
C ILE A 197 0.66 30.30 9.70
N LYS A 198 -0.67 30.30 9.68
CA LYS A 198 -1.44 30.26 8.44
C LYS A 198 -1.37 31.62 7.75
N LEU A 199 -0.83 31.67 6.54
CA LEU A 199 -0.73 32.89 5.75
C LEU A 199 -2.08 33.17 5.07
N ALA A 200 -2.67 34.33 5.36
CA ALA A 200 -4.00 34.71 4.87
C ALA A 200 -4.07 36.14 4.32
N GLY A 201 -2.99 36.91 4.36
CA GLY A 201 -2.94 38.30 3.89
C GLY A 201 -3.11 38.38 2.37
N GLY A 202 -4.35 38.35 1.87
CA GLY A 202 -4.68 38.36 0.44
C GLY A 202 -4.85 36.98 -0.20
N LEU A 203 -4.60 35.89 0.54
CA LEU A 203 -4.87 34.52 0.09
C LEU A 203 -6.31 34.08 0.43
N PRO A 204 -6.90 33.16 -0.37
CA PRO A 204 -8.18 32.54 -0.04
C PRO A 204 -8.22 31.90 1.35
N ASN A 205 -9.29 32.15 2.09
CA ASN A 205 -9.55 31.54 3.40
C ASN A 205 -11.04 31.18 3.56
N ASP A 206 -11.61 30.56 2.52
CA ASP A 206 -13.04 30.20 2.42
C ASP A 206 -13.38 28.80 2.93
N GLY A 207 -12.39 28.08 3.48
CA GLY A 207 -12.53 26.70 3.95
C GLY A 207 -12.60 25.64 2.84
N LYS A 208 -12.50 26.03 1.56
CA LYS A 208 -12.59 25.12 0.40
C LYS A 208 -11.34 25.13 -0.47
N THR A 209 -10.67 26.26 -0.53
CA THR A 209 -9.49 26.49 -1.35
C THR A 209 -8.21 26.25 -0.54
N GLY A 210 -7.37 25.31 -0.99
CA GLY A 210 -6.06 25.01 -0.39
C GLY A 210 -4.90 25.49 -1.26
N ALA A 211 -3.68 25.47 -0.71
CA ALA A 211 -2.47 25.72 -1.48
C ALA A 211 -1.97 24.39 -2.08
N ILE A 212 -1.57 24.40 -3.36
CA ILE A 212 -1.28 23.17 -4.09
C ILE A 212 0.11 23.12 -4.73
N ASP A 213 0.72 24.27 -4.95
CA ASP A 213 2.09 24.36 -5.42
C ASP A 213 2.70 25.70 -4.98
N LEU A 214 4.02 25.73 -4.83
CA LEU A 214 4.75 26.88 -4.27
C LEU A 214 6.15 26.93 -4.85
N VAL A 215 6.55 28.10 -5.37
CA VAL A 215 7.94 28.35 -5.80
C VAL A 215 8.48 29.63 -5.18
N MET A 216 9.78 29.62 -4.86
CA MET A 216 10.50 30.75 -4.28
C MET A 216 11.54 31.27 -5.26
N HIS A 217 11.74 32.59 -5.29
CA HIS A 217 12.78 33.18 -6.09
C HIS A 217 14.17 32.75 -5.56
N PRO A 218 15.06 32.18 -6.40
CA PRO A 218 16.26 31.48 -5.95
C PRO A 218 17.32 32.39 -5.28
N ALA A 219 17.23 33.71 -5.49
CA ALA A 219 18.12 34.70 -4.89
C ALA A 219 17.41 35.72 -4.00
N ASP A 220 16.08 35.62 -3.85
CA ASP A 220 15.27 36.56 -3.06
C ASP A 220 14.17 35.78 -2.34
N PRO A 221 14.44 35.26 -1.14
CA PRO A 221 13.51 34.38 -0.44
C PRO A 221 12.24 35.08 0.07
N ASP A 222 12.17 36.42 -0.03
CA ASP A 222 10.95 37.18 0.27
C ASP A 222 9.98 37.23 -0.92
N THR A 223 10.44 36.88 -2.12
CA THR A 223 9.60 36.76 -3.31
C THR A 223 9.17 35.31 -3.54
N LEU A 224 7.87 35.02 -3.37
CA LEU A 224 7.29 33.70 -3.59
C LEU A 224 6.03 33.77 -4.47
N PHE A 225 5.70 32.64 -5.09
CA PHE A 225 4.48 32.44 -5.85
C PHE A 225 3.77 31.18 -5.38
N VAL A 226 2.49 31.28 -5.05
CA VAL A 226 1.67 30.16 -4.59
C VAL A 226 0.48 29.94 -5.51
N ALA A 227 0.18 28.67 -5.79
CA ALA A 227 -1.01 28.23 -6.49
C ALA A 227 -2.09 27.81 -5.48
N MET A 228 -3.30 28.32 -5.67
CA MET A 228 -4.47 28.00 -4.84
C MET A 228 -5.50 27.23 -5.65
N TRP A 229 -6.02 26.14 -5.07
CA TRP A 229 -6.94 25.21 -5.73
C TRP A 229 -8.11 24.82 -4.83
N GLN A 230 -9.33 24.96 -5.36
CA GLN A 230 -10.55 24.44 -4.75
C GLN A 230 -10.87 23.07 -5.35
N ARG A 231 -11.10 22.06 -4.50
CA ARG A 231 -11.53 20.74 -4.93
C ARG A 231 -12.28 19.98 -3.85
N VAL A 232 -13.03 18.96 -4.24
CA VAL A 232 -13.51 17.88 -3.35
C VAL A 232 -13.70 16.60 -4.14
N ARG A 233 -13.35 15.45 -3.55
CA ARG A 233 -13.63 14.13 -4.11
C ARG A 233 -14.64 13.39 -3.24
N GLN A 234 -15.56 12.69 -3.90
CA GLN A 234 -16.51 11.74 -3.34
C GLN A 234 -16.32 10.42 -4.09
N PRO A 235 -16.84 9.28 -3.57
CA PRO A 235 -16.63 7.98 -4.21
C PRO A 235 -17.06 7.92 -5.68
N TRP A 236 -18.13 8.64 -6.05
CA TRP A 236 -18.74 8.64 -7.39
C TRP A 236 -18.54 9.94 -8.18
N ARG A 237 -17.84 10.94 -7.61
CA ARG A 237 -17.76 12.28 -8.20
C ARG A 237 -16.52 13.04 -7.73
N PHE A 238 -15.95 13.81 -8.62
CA PHE A 238 -14.94 14.81 -8.33
C PHE A 238 -15.39 16.18 -8.82
N ASP A 239 -15.14 17.22 -8.03
CA ASP A 239 -15.37 18.60 -8.42
C ASP A 239 -14.06 19.37 -8.27
N SER A 240 -13.44 19.75 -9.39
CA SER A 240 -12.26 20.61 -9.47
C SER A 240 -12.63 22.02 -9.89
N GLY A 241 -12.06 23.01 -9.20
CA GLY A 241 -12.13 24.42 -9.58
C GLY A 241 -13.05 25.27 -8.72
N GLY A 242 -12.71 26.56 -8.66
CA GLY A 242 -13.52 27.56 -7.96
C GLY A 242 -13.06 28.99 -8.24
N PRO A 243 -13.87 30.00 -7.86
CA PRO A 243 -13.59 31.41 -8.18
C PRO A 243 -12.38 31.98 -7.43
N ASN A 244 -12.01 31.35 -6.31
CA ASN A 244 -10.91 31.80 -5.45
C ASN A 244 -9.57 31.15 -5.79
N GLY A 245 -9.52 30.20 -6.73
CA GLY A 245 -8.27 29.63 -7.25
C GLY A 245 -7.45 30.65 -8.03
N GLY A 246 -6.18 30.30 -8.31
CA GLY A 246 -5.28 31.14 -9.10
C GLY A 246 -3.85 31.20 -8.54
N ILE A 247 -3.04 32.07 -9.15
CA ILE A 247 -1.63 32.29 -8.78
C ILE A 247 -1.54 33.59 -8.00
N PHE A 248 -0.82 33.57 -6.88
CA PHE A 248 -0.63 34.71 -6.00
C PHE A 248 0.87 34.95 -5.80
N LYS A 249 1.28 36.22 -5.70
CA LYS A 249 2.67 36.64 -5.48
C LYS A 249 2.80 37.42 -4.18
N THR A 250 3.90 37.18 -3.47
CA THR A 250 4.40 38.02 -2.37
C THR A 250 5.81 38.53 -2.71
N THR A 251 6.20 39.64 -2.09
CA THR A 251 7.58 40.18 -2.08
C THR A 251 7.99 40.61 -0.67
N ASP A 252 7.31 40.10 0.36
CA ASP A 252 7.52 40.43 1.77
C ASP A 252 7.55 39.17 2.66
N GLY A 253 7.98 38.04 2.07
CA GLY A 253 8.10 36.78 2.79
C GLY A 253 6.76 36.17 3.22
N GLY A 254 5.68 36.53 2.50
CA GLY A 254 4.35 35.98 2.66
C GLY A 254 3.43 36.72 3.63
N ALA A 255 3.80 37.93 4.07
CA ALA A 255 2.93 38.77 4.90
C ALA A 255 1.74 39.31 4.10
N THR A 256 1.96 39.71 2.85
CA THR A 256 0.91 40.12 1.91
C THR A 256 1.04 39.43 0.55
N TRP A 257 -0.10 39.15 -0.08
CA TRP A 257 -0.21 38.43 -1.34
C TRP A 257 -1.14 39.16 -2.32
N ILE A 258 -0.74 39.18 -3.58
CA ILE A 258 -1.50 39.79 -4.68
C ILE A 258 -1.86 38.70 -5.70
N LYS A 259 -3.14 38.58 -6.03
CA LYS A 259 -3.62 37.67 -7.10
C LYS A 259 -3.15 38.18 -8.46
N LEU A 260 -2.49 37.32 -9.23
CA LEU A 260 -2.06 37.62 -10.59
C LEU A 260 -3.22 37.38 -11.58
N ALA A 261 -3.40 38.27 -12.55
CA ALA A 261 -4.50 38.19 -13.51
C ALA A 261 -4.12 38.58 -14.95
N GLN A 262 -3.06 39.35 -15.18
CA GLN A 262 -2.71 39.82 -16.52
C GLN A 262 -2.20 38.68 -17.39
N GLY A 263 -2.99 38.29 -18.39
CA GLY A 263 -2.67 37.19 -19.30
C GLY A 263 -2.96 35.79 -18.75
N LEU A 264 -3.63 35.70 -17.59
CA LEU A 264 -4.13 34.46 -16.99
C LEU A 264 -5.66 34.40 -17.07
N PRO A 265 -6.26 33.19 -17.04
CA PRO A 265 -7.71 33.04 -16.97
C PRO A 265 -8.30 33.66 -15.69
N THR A 266 -9.50 34.24 -15.82
CA THR A 266 -10.32 34.73 -14.70
C THR A 266 -11.56 33.87 -14.50
N GLY A 267 -12.17 33.91 -13.31
CA GLY A 267 -13.33 33.10 -12.97
C GLY A 267 -12.93 31.80 -12.29
N GLU A 268 -13.51 30.66 -12.72
CA GLU A 268 -13.17 29.36 -12.15
C GLU A 268 -11.83 28.85 -12.67
N VAL A 269 -10.89 28.63 -11.75
CA VAL A 269 -9.56 28.09 -12.03
C VAL A 269 -9.37 26.83 -11.19
N GLY A 270 -8.88 25.76 -11.81
CA GLY A 270 -8.68 24.45 -11.22
C GLY A 270 -7.25 24.22 -10.74
N ARG A 271 -6.73 22.99 -10.91
CA ARG A 271 -5.36 22.63 -10.53
C ARG A 271 -4.34 23.49 -11.27
N ILE A 272 -3.29 23.91 -10.55
CA ILE A 272 -2.16 24.66 -11.11
C ILE A 272 -0.85 24.02 -10.65
N GLY A 273 0.11 23.90 -11.56
CA GLY A 273 1.52 23.66 -11.25
C GLY A 273 2.38 24.86 -11.63
N LEU A 274 3.46 25.10 -10.90
CA LEU A 274 4.33 26.28 -11.03
C LEU A 274 5.80 25.86 -11.22
N ALA A 275 6.52 26.63 -12.03
CA ALA A 275 7.98 26.55 -12.12
C ALA A 275 8.58 27.95 -12.23
N ILE A 276 9.74 28.14 -11.61
CA ILE A 276 10.57 29.34 -11.74
C ILE A 276 11.95 28.94 -12.26
N SER A 277 12.48 29.70 -13.22
CA SER A 277 13.82 29.44 -13.74
C SER A 277 14.89 29.84 -12.73
N ARG A 278 15.87 28.97 -12.50
CA ARG A 278 17.03 29.27 -11.66
C ARG A 278 18.05 30.15 -12.39
N SER A 279 18.29 29.89 -13.67
CA SER A 279 19.22 30.68 -14.50
C SER A 279 18.68 32.07 -14.87
N ASN A 280 17.36 32.25 -14.94
CA ASN A 280 16.71 33.53 -15.21
C ASN A 280 15.41 33.68 -14.41
N PRO A 281 15.46 34.14 -13.14
CA PRO A 281 14.29 34.19 -12.24
C PRO A 281 13.13 35.10 -12.66
N LYS A 282 13.28 35.86 -13.76
CA LYS A 282 12.15 36.57 -14.39
C LYS A 282 11.22 35.63 -15.16
N VAL A 283 11.72 34.45 -15.53
CA VAL A 283 10.96 33.43 -16.23
C VAL A 283 10.21 32.56 -15.23
N LEU A 284 8.88 32.55 -15.37
CA LEU A 284 8.00 31.62 -14.68
C LEU A 284 7.14 30.87 -15.69
N MET A 285 6.75 29.65 -15.34
CA MET A 285 5.77 28.89 -16.07
C MET A 285 4.69 28.36 -15.14
N ALA A 286 3.48 28.27 -15.68
CA ALA A 286 2.34 27.71 -15.00
C ALA A 286 1.57 26.79 -15.94
N ILE A 287 1.16 25.65 -15.44
CA ILE A 287 0.21 24.76 -16.09
C ILE A 287 -1.12 24.88 -15.34
N VAL A 288 -2.19 25.30 -16.03
CA VAL A 288 -3.43 25.78 -15.42
C VAL A 288 -4.62 25.00 -15.98
N GLU A 289 -5.51 24.55 -15.10
CA GLU A 289 -6.85 24.05 -15.45
C GLU A 289 -7.86 25.21 -15.56
N HIS A 290 -8.57 25.28 -16.68
CA HIS A 290 -9.62 26.25 -16.95
C HIS A 290 -10.69 25.74 -17.95
N GLY A 291 -11.87 26.35 -17.97
CA GLY A 291 -13.06 25.79 -18.66
C GLY A 291 -12.96 25.71 -20.18
N PHE A 292 -12.11 26.53 -20.81
CA PHE A 292 -11.95 26.48 -22.26
C PHE A 292 -10.97 25.37 -22.68
N GLN A 293 -11.50 24.25 -23.19
CA GLN A 293 -10.70 23.15 -23.75
C GLN A 293 -11.44 22.45 -24.90
N PRO A 294 -11.36 22.97 -26.15
CA PRO A 294 -11.95 22.30 -27.30
C PRO A 294 -11.18 21.02 -27.65
N PRO A 295 -11.82 20.01 -28.26
CA PRO A 295 -11.12 18.82 -28.75
C PRO A 295 -10.20 19.18 -29.93
N ALA A 296 -9.02 18.54 -30.01
CA ALA A 296 -8.03 18.82 -31.06
C ALA A 296 -8.53 18.53 -32.49
N ARG A 297 -9.46 17.59 -32.64
CA ARG A 297 -10.10 17.25 -33.92
C ARG A 297 -11.61 17.13 -33.74
N LEU A 298 -12.37 17.49 -34.78
CA LEU A 298 -13.82 17.40 -34.80
C LEU A 298 -14.29 16.10 -35.49
N GLY A 299 -15.04 15.27 -34.77
CA GLY A 299 -15.74 14.09 -35.30
C GLY A 299 -14.86 12.90 -35.72
N ALA A 300 -15.50 11.86 -36.27
CA ALA A 300 -14.84 10.63 -36.72
C ALA A 300 -13.89 10.83 -37.92
N GLU A 301 -14.09 11.90 -38.69
CA GLU A 301 -13.27 12.23 -39.87
C GLU A 301 -11.98 13.02 -39.53
N GLN A 302 -11.66 13.17 -38.24
CA GLN A 302 -10.41 13.80 -37.76
C GLN A 302 -10.10 15.16 -38.42
N LYS A 303 -11.14 15.98 -38.64
CA LYS A 303 -10.99 17.31 -39.27
C LYS A 303 -10.29 18.29 -38.32
N PRO A 304 -9.47 19.22 -38.84
CA PRO A 304 -8.92 20.31 -38.05
C PRO A 304 -10.01 21.08 -37.30
N ASN A 305 -9.72 21.51 -36.08
CA ASN A 305 -10.62 22.33 -35.28
C ASN A 305 -10.07 23.77 -35.16
N PRO A 306 -10.62 24.75 -35.88
CA PRO A 306 -10.14 26.13 -35.81
C PRO A 306 -10.17 26.74 -34.40
N GLU A 307 -11.10 26.31 -33.54
CA GLU A 307 -11.16 26.79 -32.15
C GLU A 307 -10.02 26.24 -31.28
N TYR A 308 -9.50 25.07 -31.63
CA TYR A 308 -8.32 24.50 -30.98
C TYR A 308 -7.06 25.30 -31.34
N ASP A 309 -6.95 25.74 -32.60
CA ASP A 309 -5.79 26.48 -33.09
C ASP A 309 -5.79 27.97 -32.63
N ASP A 310 -6.93 28.51 -32.18
CA ASP A 310 -7.06 29.89 -31.69
C ASP A 310 -6.45 30.06 -30.28
N MET A 311 -5.16 30.36 -30.21
CA MET A 311 -4.44 30.61 -28.95
C MET A 311 -4.76 31.96 -28.28
N ALA A 312 -5.63 32.82 -28.85
CA ALA A 312 -6.06 34.05 -28.20
C ALA A 312 -7.12 33.78 -27.10
N LYS A 313 -7.82 32.64 -27.19
CA LYS A 313 -8.75 32.17 -26.14
C LYS A 313 -7.99 31.39 -25.08
N LEU A 314 -7.86 32.01 -23.90
CA LEU A 314 -7.24 31.39 -22.73
C LEU A 314 -8.05 30.17 -22.28
N GLY A 315 -7.35 29.12 -21.87
CA GLY A 315 -7.96 27.83 -21.55
C GLY A 315 -7.07 26.94 -20.69
N THR A 316 -7.49 25.69 -20.50
CA THR A 316 -6.64 24.65 -19.90
C THR A 316 -5.34 24.55 -20.69
N GLY A 317 -4.19 24.72 -20.04
CA GLY A 317 -2.89 24.63 -20.71
C GLY A 317 -1.74 25.35 -20.01
N ILE A 318 -0.70 25.70 -20.77
CA ILE A 318 0.58 26.21 -20.26
C ILE A 318 0.72 27.70 -20.55
N TYR A 319 1.17 28.44 -19.54
CA TYR A 319 1.39 29.87 -19.51
C TYR A 319 2.84 30.15 -19.14
N ARG A 320 3.40 31.21 -19.72
CA ARG A 320 4.78 31.64 -19.46
C ARG A 320 4.85 33.14 -19.21
N SER A 321 5.59 33.53 -18.18
CA SER A 321 5.95 34.91 -17.88
C SER A 321 7.44 35.12 -18.13
N GLU A 322 7.81 36.33 -18.54
CA GLU A 322 9.21 36.76 -18.81
C GLU A 322 9.60 37.96 -17.93
N ASP A 323 8.73 38.40 -17.03
CA ASP A 323 8.84 39.66 -16.27
C ASP A 323 8.57 39.48 -14.77
N GLY A 324 8.84 38.28 -14.24
CA GLY A 324 8.66 37.98 -12.81
C GLY A 324 7.19 37.87 -12.40
N GLY A 325 6.33 37.40 -13.32
CA GLY A 325 4.92 37.12 -13.10
C GLY A 325 3.98 38.32 -13.29
N ALA A 326 4.48 39.47 -13.76
CA ALA A 326 3.65 40.65 -13.97
C ALA A 326 2.71 40.46 -15.16
N THR A 327 3.19 39.84 -16.25
CA THR A 327 2.38 39.45 -17.42
C THR A 327 2.63 38.00 -17.81
N TRP A 328 1.58 37.36 -18.36
CA TRP A 328 1.62 35.96 -18.79
C TRP A 328 1.18 35.81 -20.25
N LYS A 329 1.80 34.86 -20.95
CA LYS A 329 1.44 34.47 -22.30
C LYS A 329 1.00 33.01 -22.33
N TYR A 330 -0.13 32.73 -22.96
CA TYR A 330 -0.58 31.37 -23.23
C TYR A 330 0.23 30.77 -24.39
N VAL A 331 0.93 29.66 -24.13
CA VAL A 331 1.91 29.10 -25.09
C VAL A 331 1.55 27.69 -25.57
N SER A 332 0.72 26.94 -24.85
CA SER A 332 0.31 25.59 -25.25
C SER A 332 -1.03 25.20 -24.63
N ARG A 333 -1.83 24.38 -25.35
CA ARG A 333 -3.08 23.78 -24.85
C ARG A 333 -2.91 22.45 -24.14
N GLN A 334 -1.68 21.98 -24.00
CA GLN A 334 -1.41 20.76 -23.26
C GLN A 334 -1.77 21.01 -21.79
N ASN A 335 -2.77 20.28 -21.27
CA ASN A 335 -3.02 19.94 -19.86
C ASN A 335 -4.14 18.87 -19.83
N ASN A 336 -3.75 17.59 -19.94
CA ASN A 336 -4.68 16.48 -19.92
C ASN A 336 -4.86 16.00 -18.47
N ARG A 337 -6.08 15.69 -18.07
CA ARG A 337 -6.41 15.22 -16.71
C ARG A 337 -5.77 16.09 -15.60
N PRO A 338 -6.08 17.40 -15.55
CA PRO A 338 -5.31 18.37 -14.78
C PRO A 338 -5.15 18.05 -13.29
N PHE A 339 -6.18 17.51 -12.64
CA PHE A 339 -6.14 17.18 -11.20
C PHE A 339 -5.04 16.18 -10.83
N TYR A 340 -4.53 15.42 -11.78
CA TYR A 340 -3.62 14.29 -11.56
C TYR A 340 -2.19 14.55 -12.02
N TYR A 341 -1.97 15.43 -13.02
CA TYR A 341 -0.66 15.56 -13.67
C TYR A 341 -0.09 16.97 -13.75
N SER A 342 -0.80 18.02 -13.31
CA SER A 342 -0.39 19.42 -13.58
C SER A 342 0.96 19.81 -12.93
N HIS A 343 2.07 19.29 -13.46
CA HIS A 343 3.44 19.43 -13.01
C HIS A 343 4.27 19.91 -14.19
N ILE A 344 5.00 21.00 -13.98
CA ILE A 344 5.83 21.64 -14.99
C ILE A 344 7.18 21.97 -14.36
N TYR A 345 8.25 21.81 -15.12
CA TYR A 345 9.62 21.99 -14.64
C TYR A 345 10.43 22.76 -15.67
N ILE A 346 11.32 23.63 -15.20
CA ILE A 346 12.26 24.37 -16.05
C ILE A 346 13.67 23.88 -15.71
N ASN A 347 14.48 23.59 -16.74
CA ASN A 347 15.86 23.20 -16.54
C ASN A 347 16.63 24.29 -15.76
N PRO A 348 17.33 23.93 -14.67
CA PRO A 348 18.05 24.90 -13.84
C PRO A 348 19.06 25.76 -14.59
N LEU A 349 19.65 25.21 -15.67
CA LEU A 349 20.72 25.85 -16.43
C LEU A 349 20.22 26.53 -17.71
N GLU A 350 19.02 26.18 -18.20
CA GLU A 350 18.50 26.63 -19.50
C GLU A 350 16.99 26.94 -19.44
N ASP A 351 16.62 28.23 -19.39
CA ASP A 351 15.24 28.68 -19.14
C ASP A 351 14.23 28.37 -20.26
N LYS A 352 14.70 27.91 -21.43
CA LYS A 352 13.88 27.44 -22.55
C LYS A 352 13.67 25.94 -22.57
N TRP A 353 14.43 25.18 -21.79
CA TRP A 353 14.26 23.73 -21.65
C TRP A 353 13.21 23.46 -20.59
N VAL A 354 12.06 22.97 -21.02
CA VAL A 354 10.88 22.81 -20.17
C VAL A 354 10.41 21.37 -20.27
N TYR A 355 10.05 20.81 -19.13
CA TYR A 355 9.40 19.52 -19.03
C TYR A 355 8.02 19.70 -18.47
N TRP A 356 7.13 18.86 -18.95
CA TRP A 356 5.83 18.67 -18.33
C TRP A 356 5.67 17.18 -18.04
N LEU A 357 4.92 16.86 -17.01
CA LEU A 357 4.61 15.46 -16.68
C LEU A 357 3.13 15.22 -16.94
N ALA A 358 2.82 14.04 -17.47
CA ALA A 358 1.49 13.56 -17.75
C ALA A 358 1.55 12.03 -17.88
N THR A 359 0.55 11.41 -18.50
CA THR A 359 0.63 10.01 -18.95
C THR A 359 1.95 9.73 -19.68
N ASN A 360 2.47 10.71 -20.45
CA ASN A 360 3.83 10.69 -20.98
C ASN A 360 4.57 11.95 -20.55
N MET A 361 5.86 11.80 -20.27
CA MET A 361 6.77 12.94 -20.11
C MET A 361 6.97 13.64 -21.47
N SER A 362 6.89 14.97 -21.47
CA SER A 362 7.14 15.78 -22.68
C SER A 362 8.21 16.82 -22.42
N PHE A 363 9.01 17.10 -23.45
CA PHE A 363 10.10 18.05 -23.43
C PHE A 363 9.89 19.13 -24.49
N SER A 364 10.28 20.36 -24.15
CA SER A 364 10.31 21.51 -25.05
C SER A 364 11.67 22.20 -24.95
N ALA A 365 12.24 22.57 -26.10
CA ALA A 365 13.48 23.34 -26.18
C ALA A 365 13.27 24.84 -26.48
N ASP A 366 12.02 25.29 -26.63
CA ASP A 366 11.66 26.64 -27.09
C ASP A 366 10.77 27.41 -26.09
N GLY A 367 10.81 27.00 -24.82
CA GLY A 367 10.04 27.62 -23.74
C GLY A 367 8.58 27.16 -23.67
N GLY A 368 8.28 25.95 -24.14
CA GLY A 368 6.96 25.32 -24.03
C GLY A 368 6.03 25.55 -25.23
N LYS A 369 6.55 26.01 -26.38
CA LYS A 369 5.74 26.27 -27.59
C LYS A 369 5.60 25.00 -28.42
N THR A 370 6.68 24.23 -28.55
CA THR A 370 6.69 22.93 -29.23
C THR A 370 7.14 21.82 -28.28
N TRP A 371 6.60 20.61 -28.47
CA TRP A 371 6.75 19.50 -27.54
C TRP A 371 7.10 18.21 -28.27
N THR A 372 8.04 17.45 -27.69
CA THR A 372 8.39 16.08 -28.08
C THR A 372 8.22 15.15 -26.89
N GLN A 373 7.68 13.95 -27.13
CA GLN A 373 7.57 12.94 -26.08
C GLN A 373 8.94 12.34 -25.77
N VAL A 374 9.18 12.07 -24.49
CA VAL A 374 10.33 11.30 -24.00
C VAL A 374 9.78 9.99 -23.43
N GLY A 375 10.19 8.86 -24.01
CA GLY A 375 9.66 7.54 -23.69
C GLY A 375 10.70 6.57 -23.12
N GLY A 376 10.33 5.30 -23.04
CA GLY A 376 11.21 4.22 -22.57
C GLY A 376 10.99 3.77 -21.12
N LEU A 377 10.05 4.39 -20.42
CA LEU A 377 9.63 4.04 -19.06
C LEU A 377 8.11 3.77 -19.03
N HIS A 378 7.62 3.26 -17.90
CA HIS A 378 6.19 3.14 -17.63
C HIS A 378 5.52 4.54 -17.61
N PRO A 379 4.24 4.66 -18.05
CA PRO A 379 3.51 5.93 -18.11
C PRO A 379 3.14 6.48 -16.72
N ASP A 380 2.47 7.63 -16.72
CA ASP A 380 1.93 8.32 -15.53
C ASP A 380 3.00 8.95 -14.65
N PHE A 381 3.59 10.03 -15.16
CA PHE A 381 4.67 10.75 -14.52
C PHE A 381 4.16 11.80 -13.53
N HIS A 382 4.77 11.85 -12.35
CA HIS A 382 4.34 12.68 -11.21
C HIS A 382 5.48 13.53 -10.63
N ALA A 383 6.67 12.95 -10.53
CA ALA A 383 7.80 13.57 -9.84
C ALA A 383 9.01 13.76 -10.77
N MET A 384 9.74 14.85 -10.59
CA MET A 384 11.01 15.09 -11.27
C MET A 384 11.92 15.97 -10.41
N TRP A 385 13.20 15.60 -10.34
CA TRP A 385 14.27 16.46 -9.85
C TRP A 385 15.27 16.72 -10.97
N LEU A 386 15.54 17.98 -11.27
CA LEU A 386 16.46 18.40 -12.33
C LEU A 386 17.80 18.85 -11.72
N ASP A 387 18.90 18.33 -12.27
CA ASP A 387 20.22 18.62 -11.71
C ASP A 387 20.70 20.04 -12.02
N PRO A 388 21.06 20.85 -11.01
CA PRO A 388 21.48 22.23 -11.19
C PRO A 388 22.91 22.38 -11.72
N SER A 389 23.69 21.30 -11.75
CA SER A 389 25.08 21.27 -12.26
C SER A 389 25.20 20.60 -13.63
N ASN A 390 24.18 19.85 -14.07
CA ASN A 390 24.20 19.13 -15.34
C ASN A 390 22.82 19.09 -16.00
N LYS A 391 22.64 19.86 -17.08
CA LYS A 391 21.36 19.99 -17.78
C LYS A 391 20.80 18.70 -18.39
N ASN A 392 21.60 17.64 -18.51
CA ASN A 392 21.18 16.35 -19.06
C ASN A 392 20.86 15.30 -17.99
N ARG A 393 21.10 15.59 -16.70
CA ARG A 393 20.90 14.63 -15.60
C ARG A 393 19.65 14.97 -14.81
N PHE A 394 18.82 13.97 -14.54
CA PHE A 394 17.62 14.15 -13.72
C PHE A 394 17.09 12.82 -13.19
N TYR A 395 16.41 12.89 -12.04
CA TYR A 395 15.55 11.83 -11.52
C TYR A 395 14.13 12.04 -11.99
N VAL A 396 13.41 10.95 -12.25
CA VAL A 396 12.00 10.99 -12.64
C VAL A 396 11.21 9.85 -12.02
N GLY A 397 9.96 10.12 -11.67
CA GLY A 397 9.05 9.21 -10.99
C GLY A 397 7.70 9.10 -11.69
N GLN A 398 7.18 7.88 -11.71
CA GLN A 398 5.93 7.53 -12.36
C GLN A 398 5.24 6.35 -11.64
N ASP A 399 4.05 5.93 -12.07
CA ASP A 399 3.24 4.93 -11.36
C ASP A 399 3.90 3.53 -11.26
N GLY A 400 4.87 3.26 -12.12
CA GLY A 400 5.71 2.06 -12.12
C GLY A 400 7.14 2.29 -11.62
N GLY A 401 7.40 3.31 -10.79
CA GLY A 401 8.68 3.48 -10.10
C GLY A 401 9.57 4.66 -10.50
N ALA A 402 10.84 4.52 -10.17
CA ALA A 402 11.85 5.58 -10.17
C ALA A 402 12.95 5.33 -11.20
N SER A 403 13.48 6.38 -11.82
CA SER A 403 14.58 6.27 -12.78
C SER A 403 15.51 7.48 -12.76
N LEU A 404 16.75 7.27 -13.20
CA LEU A 404 17.78 8.29 -13.41
C LEU A 404 18.21 8.30 -14.88
N SER A 405 18.34 9.49 -15.46
CA SER A 405 19.00 9.66 -16.76
C SER A 405 20.24 10.53 -16.62
N HIS A 406 21.26 10.25 -17.43
CA HIS A 406 22.48 11.06 -17.55
C HIS A 406 22.59 11.77 -18.90
N ASP A 407 21.68 11.49 -19.84
CA ASP A 407 21.79 11.87 -21.24
C ASP A 407 20.50 12.47 -21.81
N HIS A 408 19.74 13.14 -20.94
CA HIS A 408 18.50 13.83 -21.28
C HIS A 408 17.37 12.88 -21.70
N GLY A 409 17.19 11.78 -20.95
CA GLY A 409 16.11 10.81 -21.16
C GLY A 409 16.24 9.98 -22.43
N LYS A 410 17.45 9.88 -23.01
CA LYS A 410 17.73 8.97 -24.13
C LYS A 410 17.94 7.54 -23.61
N THR A 411 18.58 7.42 -22.45
CA THR A 411 18.76 6.17 -21.71
C THR A 411 18.44 6.34 -20.24
N TRP A 412 18.11 5.21 -19.59
CA TRP A 412 17.57 5.18 -18.24
C TRP A 412 18.28 4.12 -17.39
N ILE A 413 18.55 4.48 -16.14
CA ILE A 413 18.75 3.53 -15.05
C ILE A 413 17.41 3.41 -14.34
N PHE A 414 16.78 2.23 -14.38
CA PHE A 414 15.55 1.94 -13.66
C PHE A 414 15.87 1.26 -12.32
N PHE A 415 15.24 1.71 -11.24
CA PHE A 415 15.52 1.22 -9.88
C PHE A 415 14.54 0.10 -9.47
N ASP A 416 14.80 -1.13 -9.92
CA ASP A 416 14.07 -2.35 -9.52
C ASP A 416 14.57 -2.98 -8.21
N ASN A 417 15.30 -2.18 -7.41
CA ASN A 417 15.84 -2.52 -6.10
C ASN A 417 15.04 -1.88 -4.94
N LEU A 418 13.86 -1.32 -5.23
CA LEU A 418 12.98 -0.60 -4.30
C LEU A 418 11.59 -1.27 -4.22
N THR A 419 11.08 -1.52 -3.02
CA THR A 419 9.74 -2.10 -2.81
C THR A 419 8.69 -1.05 -2.47
N ALA A 420 8.05 -0.49 -3.51
CA ALA A 420 6.90 0.42 -3.39
C ALA A 420 5.59 -0.16 -3.96
N ALA A 421 5.54 -1.47 -4.18
CA ALA A 421 4.43 -2.16 -4.85
C ALA A 421 3.10 -2.04 -4.10
N GLN A 422 2.05 -1.61 -4.83
CA GLN A 422 0.72 -1.27 -4.34
C GLN A 422 -0.31 -2.37 -4.64
N PHE A 423 -0.36 -3.44 -3.83
CA PHE A 423 -1.30 -4.55 -4.04
C PHE A 423 -2.72 -4.22 -3.54
N TYR A 424 -3.73 -4.65 -4.30
CA TYR A 424 -5.15 -4.56 -3.91
C TYR A 424 -5.71 -5.85 -3.31
N ALA A 425 -5.25 -7.00 -3.81
CA ALA A 425 -5.71 -8.31 -3.38
C ALA A 425 -4.59 -9.34 -3.50
N VAL A 426 -4.74 -10.46 -2.78
CA VAL A 426 -3.79 -11.57 -2.82
C VAL A 426 -4.47 -12.93 -2.95
N SER A 427 -3.89 -13.79 -3.77
CA SER A 427 -4.21 -15.22 -3.83
C SER A 427 -2.93 -16.06 -3.81
N ALA A 428 -3.07 -17.36 -3.59
CA ALA A 428 -1.95 -18.30 -3.61
C ALA A 428 -2.39 -19.63 -4.21
N ASP A 429 -1.45 -20.34 -4.83
CA ASP A 429 -1.68 -21.71 -5.33
C ASP A 429 -1.27 -22.78 -4.30
N MET A 430 -1.42 -24.05 -4.68
CA MET A 430 -1.11 -25.20 -3.82
C MET A 430 0.18 -25.92 -4.22
N ARG A 431 1.10 -25.29 -4.97
CA ARG A 431 2.45 -25.89 -5.21
C ARG A 431 3.22 -26.00 -3.90
N ASP A 432 4.27 -26.81 -3.84
CA ASP A 432 5.12 -26.95 -2.65
C ASP A 432 6.61 -26.81 -3.03
N PRO A 433 7.23 -25.62 -2.82
CA PRO A 433 6.65 -24.42 -2.21
C PRO A 433 5.59 -23.75 -3.09
N TYR A 434 4.64 -23.07 -2.46
CA TYR A 434 3.54 -22.38 -3.15
C TYR A 434 3.98 -21.05 -3.76
N TYR A 435 3.19 -20.53 -4.69
CA TYR A 435 3.38 -19.18 -5.22
C TYR A 435 2.24 -18.27 -4.79
N VAL A 436 2.57 -17.00 -4.64
CA VAL A 436 1.66 -15.91 -4.34
C VAL A 436 1.39 -15.09 -5.60
N TYR A 437 0.20 -14.54 -5.67
CA TYR A 437 -0.27 -13.73 -6.78
C TYR A 437 -1.05 -12.54 -6.27
N GLY A 438 -1.04 -11.45 -7.02
CA GLY A 438 -1.88 -10.29 -6.70
C GLY A 438 -1.88 -9.26 -7.82
N GLY A 439 -2.91 -8.42 -7.82
CA GLY A 439 -3.04 -7.27 -8.70
C GLY A 439 -2.57 -5.98 -8.04
N LEU A 440 -1.99 -5.08 -8.84
CA LEU A 440 -1.45 -3.81 -8.41
C LEU A 440 -2.04 -2.61 -9.15
N GLN A 441 -2.03 -1.46 -8.47
CA GLN A 441 -2.28 -0.15 -9.08
C GLN A 441 -1.35 0.07 -10.28
N ASP A 442 -1.95 0.33 -11.46
CA ASP A 442 -1.33 0.61 -12.78
C ASP A 442 -0.33 -0.44 -13.33
N ASN A 443 0.09 -1.41 -12.52
CA ASN A 443 1.22 -2.30 -12.80
C ASN A 443 0.81 -3.75 -13.09
N GLY A 444 -0.48 -4.00 -13.34
CA GLY A 444 -1.01 -5.30 -13.71
C GLY A 444 -1.04 -6.32 -12.56
N SER A 445 -1.12 -7.59 -12.90
CA SER A 445 -1.12 -8.71 -11.95
C SER A 445 0.17 -9.50 -12.06
N TRP A 446 0.72 -9.91 -10.91
CA TRP A 446 2.01 -10.59 -10.84
C TRP A 446 1.92 -11.88 -10.01
N GLY A 447 2.81 -12.82 -10.30
CA GLY A 447 2.99 -14.06 -9.53
C GLY A 447 4.46 -14.33 -9.23
N GLY A 448 4.74 -14.95 -8.09
CA GLY A 448 6.10 -15.29 -7.66
C GLY A 448 6.15 -16.29 -6.50
N PRO A 449 7.31 -16.90 -6.23
CA PRO A 449 7.43 -17.95 -5.23
C PRO A 449 7.37 -17.39 -3.80
N SER A 450 6.75 -18.13 -2.87
CA SER A 450 6.81 -17.82 -1.44
C SER A 450 8.16 -18.15 -0.81
N MET A 451 8.93 -19.03 -1.44
CA MET A 451 10.29 -19.43 -1.08
C MET A 451 11.05 -19.90 -2.32
N HIS A 452 12.35 -19.58 -2.42
CA HIS A 452 13.22 -20.13 -3.46
C HIS A 452 14.43 -20.90 -2.91
N ARG A 453 14.81 -22.01 -3.55
CA ARG A 453 15.87 -22.92 -3.08
C ARG A 453 17.28 -22.31 -3.07
N GLU A 454 17.48 -21.20 -3.78
CA GLU A 454 18.72 -20.39 -3.73
C GLU A 454 18.93 -19.64 -2.41
N GLY A 455 17.92 -19.59 -1.53
CA GLY A 455 18.03 -18.94 -0.22
C GLY A 455 17.60 -17.46 -0.20
N GLN A 456 17.14 -16.92 -1.32
CA GLN A 456 16.67 -15.54 -1.47
C GLN A 456 15.59 -15.47 -2.57
N LEU A 457 14.70 -14.48 -2.51
CA LEU A 457 13.67 -14.23 -3.51
C LEU A 457 14.11 -13.06 -4.40
N LEU A 458 14.55 -13.35 -5.62
CA LEU A 458 15.02 -12.33 -6.55
C LEU A 458 13.86 -11.77 -7.38
N THR A 459 14.00 -10.51 -7.79
CA THR A 459 13.17 -9.82 -8.78
C THR A 459 12.91 -10.70 -10.02
N ASP A 460 13.94 -11.37 -10.55
CA ASP A 460 13.82 -12.30 -11.71
C ASP A 460 12.82 -13.46 -11.54
N PHE A 461 12.42 -13.82 -10.31
CA PHE A 461 11.50 -14.94 -10.08
C PHE A 461 10.02 -14.53 -10.22
N TRP A 462 9.76 -13.22 -10.26
CA TRP A 462 8.42 -12.68 -10.43
C TRP A 462 8.08 -12.51 -11.90
N TYR A 463 6.82 -12.78 -12.24
CA TYR A 463 6.34 -12.67 -13.61
C TYR A 463 4.95 -12.03 -13.67
N ASN A 464 4.76 -11.14 -14.65
CA ASN A 464 3.46 -10.56 -14.95
C ASN A 464 2.53 -11.62 -15.55
N ILE A 465 1.25 -11.61 -15.17
CA ILE A 465 0.19 -12.53 -15.63
C ILE A 465 -1.06 -11.78 -16.15
N GLY A 466 -1.04 -10.46 -16.16
CA GLY A 466 -2.12 -9.59 -16.58
C GLY A 466 -1.71 -8.11 -16.53
N GLY A 467 -2.29 -7.27 -17.39
CA GLY A 467 -1.99 -5.84 -17.47
C GLY A 467 -3.12 -4.94 -16.93
N GLY A 468 -3.00 -3.62 -17.15
CA GLY A 468 -3.90 -2.60 -16.60
C GLY A 468 -3.64 -2.35 -15.11
N ASP A 469 -4.57 -1.69 -14.44
CA ASP A 469 -4.69 -1.79 -12.98
C ASP A 469 -5.08 -3.24 -12.68
N GLY A 470 -4.17 -4.00 -12.07
CA GLY A 470 -4.50 -5.33 -11.58
C GLY A 470 -5.22 -5.20 -10.23
N PHE A 471 -6.30 -5.96 -10.03
CA PHE A 471 -6.98 -6.02 -8.74
C PHE A 471 -6.99 -7.43 -8.19
N HIS A 472 -8.09 -8.15 -8.43
CA HIS A 472 -8.31 -9.47 -7.85
C HIS A 472 -7.66 -10.57 -8.67
N THR A 473 -6.98 -11.48 -7.98
CA THR A 473 -6.52 -12.75 -8.53
C THR A 473 -7.18 -13.91 -7.80
N GLN A 474 -7.42 -15.02 -8.50
CA GLN A 474 -7.88 -16.28 -7.91
C GLN A 474 -7.15 -17.45 -8.57
N ASN A 475 -6.57 -18.34 -7.77
CA ASN A 475 -5.89 -19.53 -8.26
C ASN A 475 -6.81 -20.75 -8.16
N ASP A 476 -6.85 -21.58 -9.20
CA ASP A 476 -7.49 -22.88 -9.09
C ASP A 476 -6.66 -23.77 -8.15
N PRO A 477 -7.22 -24.23 -7.00
CA PRO A 477 -6.49 -25.06 -6.04
C PRO A 477 -6.17 -26.47 -6.56
N LEU A 478 -6.82 -26.92 -7.64
CA LEU A 478 -6.61 -28.23 -8.26
C LEU A 478 -5.71 -28.17 -9.50
N ASP A 479 -5.52 -26.99 -10.08
CA ASP A 479 -4.62 -26.76 -11.21
C ASP A 479 -3.95 -25.39 -11.10
N TRP A 480 -2.75 -25.35 -10.50
CA TRP A 480 -1.98 -24.12 -10.29
C TRP A 480 -1.73 -23.32 -11.56
N ARG A 481 -1.82 -23.94 -12.74
CA ARG A 481 -1.65 -23.26 -14.03
C ARG A 481 -2.80 -22.31 -14.31
N THR A 482 -4.01 -22.63 -13.86
CA THR A 482 -5.20 -21.81 -14.12
C THR A 482 -5.33 -20.71 -13.07
N VAL A 483 -5.18 -19.46 -13.50
CA VAL A 483 -5.34 -18.26 -12.68
C VAL A 483 -6.35 -17.32 -13.31
N TYR A 484 -7.26 -16.79 -12.51
CA TYR A 484 -8.18 -15.75 -12.92
C TYR A 484 -7.64 -14.41 -12.47
N VAL A 485 -7.65 -13.43 -13.37
CA VAL A 485 -7.17 -12.07 -13.11
C VAL A 485 -8.25 -11.07 -13.46
N GLU A 486 -8.39 -10.03 -12.65
CA GLU A 486 -9.27 -8.89 -12.89
C GLU A 486 -8.46 -7.62 -13.11
N SER A 487 -8.94 -6.80 -14.04
CA SER A 487 -8.45 -5.47 -14.35
C SER A 487 -9.60 -4.48 -14.50
N GLN A 488 -9.30 -3.18 -14.48
CA GLN A 488 -10.26 -2.11 -14.26
C GLN A 488 -11.62 -2.25 -14.96
N GLY A 489 -12.67 -1.95 -14.20
CA GLY A 489 -14.03 -1.88 -14.74
C GLY A 489 -14.60 -3.25 -15.09
N GLY A 490 -14.19 -4.30 -14.37
CA GLY A 490 -14.70 -5.66 -14.50
C GLY A 490 -14.16 -6.44 -15.70
N ALA A 491 -12.94 -6.12 -16.16
CA ALA A 491 -12.29 -6.86 -17.23
C ALA A 491 -11.57 -8.09 -16.65
N ILE A 492 -12.21 -9.25 -16.76
CA ILE A 492 -11.70 -10.53 -16.23
C ILE A 492 -11.18 -11.49 -17.31
N GLN A 493 -10.10 -12.18 -16.98
CA GLN A 493 -9.45 -13.17 -17.84
C GLN A 493 -9.17 -14.46 -17.06
N ARG A 494 -9.26 -15.60 -17.76
CA ARG A 494 -8.67 -16.88 -17.33
C ARG A 494 -7.34 -17.06 -18.04
N VAL A 495 -6.26 -17.27 -17.29
CA VAL A 495 -4.88 -17.33 -17.77
C VAL A 495 -4.27 -18.66 -17.38
N ASN A 496 -3.59 -19.32 -18.31
CA ASN A 496 -2.66 -20.39 -18.01
C ASN A 496 -1.28 -19.79 -17.75
N VAL A 497 -0.78 -19.80 -16.52
CA VAL A 497 0.48 -19.13 -16.15
C VAL A 497 1.74 -19.84 -16.65
N GLU A 498 1.62 -21.09 -17.09
CA GLU A 498 2.71 -21.85 -17.71
C GLU A 498 2.81 -21.53 -19.21
N THR A 499 1.70 -21.64 -19.95
CA THR A 499 1.69 -21.43 -21.41
C THR A 499 1.47 -19.98 -21.84
N ARG A 500 1.00 -19.13 -20.92
CA ARG A 500 0.56 -17.73 -21.14
C ARG A 500 -0.67 -17.57 -22.03
N GLU A 501 -1.37 -18.67 -22.33
CA GLU A 501 -2.68 -18.61 -22.97
C GLU A 501 -3.68 -17.87 -22.08
N SER A 502 -4.43 -16.92 -22.63
CA SER A 502 -5.44 -16.17 -21.90
C SER A 502 -6.76 -16.12 -22.66
N ARG A 503 -7.88 -16.11 -21.93
CA ARG A 503 -9.24 -15.96 -22.46
C ARG A 503 -10.01 -14.92 -21.68
N GLN A 504 -10.58 -13.95 -22.38
CA GLN A 504 -11.54 -13.00 -21.82
C GLN A 504 -12.83 -13.73 -21.44
N ILE A 505 -13.23 -13.62 -20.17
CA ILE A 505 -14.36 -14.37 -19.61
C ILE A 505 -15.42 -13.45 -18.98
N ARG A 506 -15.36 -12.13 -19.23
CA ARG A 506 -16.32 -11.17 -18.69
C ARG A 506 -17.78 -11.52 -19.08
N PRO A 507 -18.77 -11.36 -18.17
CA PRO A 507 -20.19 -11.46 -18.55
C PRO A 507 -20.58 -10.39 -19.58
N THR A 508 -21.32 -10.82 -20.59
CA THR A 508 -21.81 -10.02 -21.72
C THR A 508 -23.21 -10.50 -22.10
N THR A 509 -23.93 -9.72 -22.92
CA THR A 509 -25.24 -10.13 -23.43
C THR A 509 -25.19 -11.45 -24.22
N ALA A 510 -24.03 -11.82 -24.78
CA ALA A 510 -23.85 -13.01 -25.62
C ALA A 510 -23.55 -14.30 -24.85
N ASN A 511 -22.89 -14.23 -23.68
CA ASN A 511 -22.50 -15.41 -22.89
C ASN A 511 -23.29 -15.57 -21.58
N ILE A 512 -24.25 -14.67 -21.31
CA ILE A 512 -25.21 -14.84 -20.21
C ILE A 512 -26.41 -15.64 -20.74
N LEU A 513 -26.58 -16.85 -20.22
CA LEU A 513 -27.58 -17.80 -20.71
C LEU A 513 -29.02 -17.35 -20.42
N ASN A 514 -29.25 -16.73 -19.26
CA ASN A 514 -30.56 -16.23 -18.83
C ASN A 514 -30.75 -14.71 -19.04
N TYR A 515 -29.99 -14.09 -19.95
CA TYR A 515 -30.04 -12.63 -20.15
C TYR A 515 -31.47 -12.12 -20.45
N LYS A 516 -32.19 -12.85 -21.31
CA LYS A 516 -33.56 -12.48 -21.74
C LYS A 516 -34.60 -12.59 -20.62
N GLU A 517 -34.33 -13.36 -19.58
CA GLU A 517 -35.22 -13.47 -18.41
C GLU A 517 -35.16 -12.20 -17.56
N PHE A 518 -34.00 -11.56 -17.48
CA PHE A 518 -33.79 -10.31 -16.75
C PHE A 518 -34.05 -9.07 -17.60
N PHE A 519 -33.75 -9.14 -18.90
CA PHE A 519 -33.87 -8.03 -19.85
C PHE A 519 -34.61 -8.49 -21.11
N PRO A 520 -35.95 -8.66 -21.03
CA PRO A 520 -36.74 -9.06 -22.17
C PRO A 520 -36.66 -7.98 -23.28
N PRO A 521 -36.62 -8.36 -24.57
CA PRO A 521 -36.61 -7.40 -25.66
C PRO A 521 -37.86 -6.51 -25.59
N ALA A 522 -37.72 -5.24 -25.96
CA ALA A 522 -38.85 -4.33 -26.07
C ALA A 522 -39.93 -4.94 -27.00
N PRO A 523 -41.23 -4.76 -26.69
CA PRO A 523 -42.30 -5.19 -27.58
C PRO A 523 -42.07 -4.63 -28.99
N PRO A 524 -42.31 -5.40 -30.06
CA PRO A 524 -42.12 -4.92 -31.42
C PRO A 524 -42.97 -3.66 -31.65
N ASP A 525 -42.32 -2.59 -32.08
CA ASP A 525 -42.95 -1.29 -32.27
C ASP A 525 -43.92 -1.38 -33.46
N LYS A 526 -45.23 -1.35 -33.20
CA LYS A 526 -46.29 -1.57 -34.20
C LYS A 526 -46.35 -0.48 -35.30
N LYS A 527 -45.45 0.51 -35.27
CA LYS A 527 -45.34 1.61 -36.24
C LYS A 527 -43.98 1.68 -36.96
N ALA A 528 -43.07 0.73 -36.75
CA ALA A 528 -41.79 0.73 -37.47
C ALA A 528 -42.01 0.39 -38.97
N PRO A 529 -41.54 1.21 -39.93
CA PRO A 529 -41.61 0.89 -41.35
C PRO A 529 -40.80 -0.39 -41.65
N ALA A 530 -41.28 -1.20 -42.59
CA ALA A 530 -40.59 -2.42 -43.02
C ALA A 530 -39.11 -2.16 -43.38
N ALA A 531 -38.20 -2.92 -42.78
CA ALA A 531 -36.76 -2.81 -43.02
C ALA A 531 -36.45 -3.06 -44.50
N LYS A 532 -35.69 -2.16 -45.13
CA LYS A 532 -35.17 -2.35 -46.49
C LYS A 532 -34.17 -3.52 -46.51
N PRO A 533 -34.07 -4.29 -47.62
CA PRO A 533 -33.12 -5.39 -47.73
C PRO A 533 -31.68 -4.89 -47.59
N ALA A 534 -30.88 -5.59 -46.79
CA ALA A 534 -29.47 -5.27 -46.59
C ALA A 534 -28.67 -5.43 -47.89
N ALA A 535 -27.83 -4.45 -48.21
CA ALA A 535 -26.85 -4.56 -49.28
C ALA A 535 -25.79 -5.63 -48.94
N LYS A 536 -25.24 -6.27 -49.97
CA LYS A 536 -24.24 -7.35 -49.85
C LYS A 536 -23.04 -6.92 -48.99
N PRO A 537 -22.47 -7.84 -48.19
CA PRO A 537 -21.29 -7.55 -47.39
C PRO A 537 -20.05 -7.38 -48.27
N GLU A 538 -19.39 -6.23 -48.15
CA GLU A 538 -18.02 -6.02 -48.62
C GLU A 538 -17.05 -6.83 -47.76
N ALA A 539 -16.01 -7.38 -48.38
CA ALA A 539 -15.02 -8.23 -47.71
C ALA A 539 -14.29 -7.44 -46.61
N ALA A 540 -14.37 -7.94 -45.37
CA ALA A 540 -13.68 -7.35 -44.24
C ALA A 540 -12.15 -7.49 -44.39
N ALA A 541 -11.45 -6.37 -44.25
CA ALA A 541 -10.00 -6.35 -44.05
C ALA A 541 -9.63 -7.07 -42.74
N PRO A 542 -8.45 -7.70 -42.65
CA PRO A 542 -8.04 -8.44 -41.46
C PRO A 542 -7.96 -7.49 -40.24
N ALA A 543 -8.77 -7.80 -39.23
CA ALA A 543 -8.86 -7.04 -38.00
C ALA A 543 -7.57 -7.18 -37.17
N GLY A 544 -6.98 -6.04 -36.79
CA GLY A 544 -6.02 -5.97 -35.69
C GLY A 544 -6.68 -6.25 -34.33
N PRO A 545 -5.91 -6.35 -33.23
CA PRO A 545 -6.44 -6.66 -31.91
C PRO A 545 -7.53 -5.64 -31.49
N PRO A 546 -8.63 -6.10 -30.86
CA PRO A 546 -9.83 -5.31 -30.71
C PRO A 546 -9.63 -4.19 -29.68
N THR A 547 -9.55 -2.95 -30.15
CA THR A 547 -9.73 -1.76 -29.33
C THR A 547 -11.23 -1.44 -29.26
N GLY A 548 -11.86 -1.82 -28.15
CA GLY A 548 -13.23 -1.41 -27.77
C GLY A 548 -14.37 -2.30 -28.29
N ARG A 549 -14.82 -3.27 -27.47
CA ARG A 549 -16.19 -3.79 -27.61
C ARG A 549 -17.17 -2.68 -27.27
N SER A 550 -18.23 -2.52 -28.06
CA SER A 550 -19.19 -1.42 -27.96
C SER A 550 -19.90 -1.43 -26.59
N PRO A 551 -20.34 -0.28 -26.04
CA PRO A 551 -21.18 -0.22 -24.86
C PRO A 551 -22.45 -1.09 -24.95
N GLN A 552 -22.91 -1.36 -26.17
CA GLN A 552 -24.09 -2.20 -26.46
C GLN A 552 -23.86 -3.69 -26.14
N ASP A 553 -22.60 -4.17 -26.24
CA ASP A 553 -22.25 -5.58 -25.95
C ASP A 553 -22.21 -5.89 -24.44
N ARG A 554 -22.09 -4.85 -23.61
CA ARG A 554 -21.94 -4.97 -22.14
C ARG A 554 -23.28 -5.03 -21.40
N GLY A 555 -24.41 -4.81 -22.06
CA GLY A 555 -25.71 -4.75 -21.40
C GLY A 555 -25.82 -3.62 -20.36
N PRO A 556 -26.83 -3.66 -19.48
CA PRO A 556 -27.06 -2.62 -18.46
C PRO A 556 -26.19 -2.78 -17.20
N PHE A 557 -25.08 -3.53 -17.31
CA PHE A 557 -24.26 -3.91 -16.17
C PHE A 557 -23.25 -2.83 -15.79
N ARG A 558 -23.16 -2.60 -14.48
CA ARG A 558 -22.14 -1.74 -13.87
C ARG A 558 -21.14 -2.63 -13.14
N PHE A 559 -19.86 -2.32 -13.29
CA PHE A 559 -18.77 -3.03 -12.64
C PHE A 559 -17.89 -2.01 -11.95
N ASN A 560 -17.41 -2.33 -10.76
CA ASN A 560 -16.54 -1.44 -10.00
C ASN A 560 -15.20 -1.27 -10.72
N TRP A 561 -14.41 -0.27 -10.35
CA TRP A 561 -13.02 -0.19 -10.78
C TRP A 561 -12.26 -1.46 -10.36
N SER A 562 -12.40 -1.86 -9.09
CA SER A 562 -11.90 -3.13 -8.53
C SER A 562 -13.07 -4.09 -8.34
N THR A 563 -13.30 -4.98 -9.30
CA THR A 563 -14.49 -5.83 -9.28
C THR A 563 -14.21 -7.20 -8.65
N PRO A 564 -14.99 -7.63 -7.64
CA PRO A 564 -14.72 -8.88 -6.94
C PRO A 564 -14.98 -10.10 -7.83
N ILE A 565 -14.00 -11.00 -7.89
CA ILE A 565 -14.09 -12.35 -8.44
C ILE A 565 -13.71 -13.35 -7.35
N VAL A 566 -14.55 -14.37 -7.15
CA VAL A 566 -14.37 -15.37 -6.09
C VAL A 566 -14.63 -16.77 -6.64
N LEU A 567 -13.72 -17.70 -6.37
CA LEU A 567 -13.94 -19.12 -6.63
C LEU A 567 -14.81 -19.74 -5.53
N SER A 568 -15.70 -20.63 -5.92
CA SER A 568 -16.47 -21.40 -4.94
C SER A 568 -15.53 -22.30 -4.12
N PRO A 569 -15.57 -22.25 -2.78
CA PRO A 569 -14.83 -23.18 -1.93
C PRO A 569 -15.27 -24.64 -2.08
N HIS A 570 -16.42 -24.89 -2.74
CA HIS A 570 -16.98 -26.22 -2.96
C HIS A 570 -16.61 -26.81 -4.32
N ASN A 571 -16.37 -25.97 -5.31
CA ASN A 571 -16.02 -26.40 -6.66
C ASN A 571 -15.25 -25.29 -7.41
N PRO A 572 -13.95 -25.45 -7.68
CA PRO A 572 -13.14 -24.40 -8.31
C PRO A 572 -13.48 -24.14 -9.78
N HIS A 573 -14.37 -24.93 -10.40
CA HIS A 573 -14.95 -24.57 -11.72
C HIS A 573 -16.07 -23.53 -11.61
N THR A 574 -16.62 -23.33 -10.41
CA THR A 574 -17.66 -22.35 -10.14
C THR A 574 -17.03 -21.02 -9.74
N ILE A 575 -17.40 -19.95 -10.45
CA ILE A 575 -16.91 -18.59 -10.24
C ILE A 575 -18.10 -17.67 -9.97
N TYR A 576 -17.96 -16.82 -8.97
CA TYR A 576 -18.85 -15.68 -8.74
C TYR A 576 -18.16 -14.39 -9.12
N PHE A 577 -18.90 -13.50 -9.78
CA PHE A 577 -18.39 -12.20 -10.21
C PHE A 577 -19.39 -11.10 -9.88
N GLY A 578 -18.93 -10.04 -9.22
CA GLY A 578 -19.78 -8.92 -8.80
C GLY A 578 -19.96 -7.88 -9.91
N GLY A 579 -21.15 -7.35 -10.06
CA GLY A 579 -21.42 -6.10 -10.77
C GLY A 579 -22.46 -5.33 -9.97
N ASN A 580 -23.45 -4.73 -10.61
CA ASN A 580 -24.69 -4.40 -9.90
C ASN A 580 -25.55 -5.66 -9.61
N HIS A 581 -25.36 -6.71 -10.41
CA HIS A 581 -25.86 -8.06 -10.18
C HIS A 581 -24.72 -9.01 -9.81
N LEU A 582 -25.05 -10.12 -9.13
CA LEU A 582 -24.14 -11.24 -8.97
C LEU A 582 -24.27 -12.18 -10.17
N PHE A 583 -23.14 -12.51 -10.79
CA PHE A 583 -23.04 -13.49 -11.85
C PHE A 583 -22.40 -14.77 -11.33
N ARG A 584 -22.85 -15.91 -11.84
CA ARG A 584 -22.29 -17.23 -11.55
C ARG A 584 -21.94 -17.95 -12.84
N SER A 585 -20.73 -18.49 -12.92
CA SER A 585 -20.34 -19.48 -13.92
C SER A 585 -20.07 -20.81 -13.24
N ILE A 586 -20.34 -21.93 -13.92
CA ILE A 586 -20.00 -23.30 -13.46
C ILE A 586 -18.96 -23.98 -14.37
N ASP A 587 -18.51 -23.27 -15.40
CA ASP A 587 -17.63 -23.74 -16.47
C ASP A 587 -16.44 -22.77 -16.64
N ARG A 588 -15.89 -22.33 -15.50
CA ARG A 588 -14.66 -21.54 -15.44
C ARG A 588 -14.74 -20.19 -16.20
N GLY A 589 -15.93 -19.59 -16.29
CA GLY A 589 -16.18 -18.28 -16.89
C GLY A 589 -16.55 -18.32 -18.38
N ASP A 590 -16.72 -19.49 -18.98
CA ASP A 590 -17.09 -19.60 -20.40
C ASP A 590 -18.53 -19.11 -20.62
N HIS A 591 -19.46 -19.49 -19.74
CA HIS A 591 -20.85 -19.02 -19.71
C HIS A 591 -21.25 -18.53 -18.31
N TRP A 592 -22.21 -17.61 -18.28
CA TRP A 592 -22.68 -16.97 -17.06
C TRP A 592 -24.20 -17.08 -16.87
N MET A 593 -24.61 -17.05 -15.61
CA MET A 593 -25.99 -16.88 -15.17
C MET A 593 -26.05 -15.65 -14.27
N ILE A 594 -27.06 -14.80 -14.47
CA ILE A 594 -27.43 -13.79 -13.46
C ILE A 594 -28.15 -14.53 -12.33
N VAL A 595 -27.64 -14.41 -11.10
CA VAL A 595 -28.18 -15.10 -9.91
C VAL A 595 -28.72 -14.14 -8.85
N SER A 596 -28.92 -12.87 -9.21
CA SER A 596 -29.51 -11.87 -8.32
C SER A 596 -30.25 -10.76 -9.08
N PRO A 597 -31.20 -10.06 -8.44
CA PRO A 597 -31.61 -8.73 -8.90
C PRO A 597 -30.44 -7.73 -8.78
N ASP A 598 -30.68 -6.46 -9.11
CA ASP A 598 -29.72 -5.40 -8.78
C ASP A 598 -29.63 -5.31 -7.25
N LEU A 599 -28.46 -5.62 -6.68
CA LEU A 599 -28.26 -5.70 -5.22
C LEU A 599 -27.85 -4.35 -4.60
N THR A 600 -27.85 -3.29 -5.40
CA THR A 600 -27.38 -1.95 -5.04
C THR A 600 -28.58 -1.02 -4.84
N THR A 601 -28.33 0.19 -4.38
CA THR A 601 -29.36 1.25 -4.30
C THR A 601 -29.77 1.76 -5.69
N ASN A 602 -28.92 1.58 -6.71
CA ASN A 602 -29.11 2.06 -8.08
C ASN A 602 -29.49 3.57 -8.10
N ASP A 603 -28.89 4.36 -7.21
CA ASP A 603 -29.16 5.79 -7.11
C ASP A 603 -28.68 6.53 -8.37
N LYS A 604 -29.63 6.90 -9.24
CA LYS A 604 -29.35 7.58 -10.50
C LYS A 604 -28.61 8.91 -10.33
N LYS A 605 -28.66 9.54 -9.15
CA LYS A 605 -27.91 10.78 -8.88
C LYS A 605 -26.42 10.55 -8.73
N LYS A 606 -25.99 9.30 -8.48
CA LYS A 606 -24.60 8.88 -8.30
C LYS A 606 -24.05 8.09 -9.47
N LEU A 607 -24.79 8.03 -10.58
CA LEU A 607 -24.40 7.30 -11.77
C LEU A 607 -24.09 8.26 -12.92
N PRO A 608 -23.19 7.88 -13.84
CA PRO A 608 -22.99 8.62 -15.08
C PRO A 608 -24.20 8.46 -16.03
N SER A 609 -24.34 9.39 -16.97
CA SER A 609 -25.43 9.42 -17.96
C SER A 609 -25.56 8.11 -18.76
N MET A 610 -24.45 7.42 -19.04
CA MET A 610 -24.46 6.12 -19.76
C MET A 610 -25.26 5.02 -19.02
N TYR A 611 -25.48 5.15 -17.71
CA TYR A 611 -26.30 4.24 -16.90
C TYR A 611 -27.64 4.85 -16.46
N GLY A 612 -28.09 5.89 -17.18
CA GLY A 612 -29.31 6.64 -16.89
C GLY A 612 -29.19 7.55 -15.68
N GLY A 613 -27.96 7.98 -15.36
CA GLY A 613 -27.67 8.89 -14.27
C GLY A 613 -27.60 10.37 -14.71
N THR A 614 -26.69 11.15 -14.11
CA THR A 614 -26.65 12.60 -14.34
C THR A 614 -25.92 13.00 -15.63
N ASP A 615 -26.44 14.02 -16.32
CA ASP A 615 -25.79 14.59 -17.51
C ASP A 615 -24.57 15.46 -17.21
N LYS A 616 -24.39 15.88 -15.94
CA LYS A 616 -23.20 16.64 -15.53
C LYS A 616 -22.03 15.66 -15.35
N PRO A 617 -20.97 15.74 -16.17
CA PRO A 617 -19.80 14.89 -16.00
C PRO A 617 -19.12 15.21 -14.66
N THR A 618 -18.49 14.18 -14.08
CA THR A 618 -17.55 14.34 -12.98
C THR A 618 -16.26 15.02 -13.49
N GLY A 619 -15.56 15.70 -12.59
CA GLY A 619 -14.29 16.38 -12.83
C GLY A 619 -14.32 17.88 -12.53
N GLY A 620 -15.50 18.49 -12.52
CA GLY A 620 -15.67 19.94 -12.34
C GLY A 620 -15.47 20.69 -13.66
N ILE A 621 -14.48 21.59 -13.70
CA ILE A 621 -14.14 22.40 -14.88
C ILE A 621 -13.81 21.51 -16.09
N THR A 622 -12.98 20.48 -15.89
CA THR A 622 -12.61 19.51 -16.92
C THR A 622 -13.10 18.11 -16.53
N SER A 623 -13.44 17.28 -17.52
CA SER A 623 -13.96 15.92 -17.27
C SER A 623 -12.86 14.99 -16.72
N ASP A 624 -13.14 14.27 -15.62
CA ASP A 624 -12.22 13.27 -15.04
C ASP A 624 -12.62 11.81 -15.32
N VAL A 625 -13.66 11.59 -16.14
CA VAL A 625 -14.28 10.28 -16.39
C VAL A 625 -13.27 9.26 -16.93
N THR A 626 -12.79 8.37 -16.05
CA THR A 626 -12.04 7.16 -16.46
C THR A 626 -12.88 5.89 -16.27
N GLY A 627 -13.93 5.96 -15.45
CA GLY A 627 -14.73 4.82 -15.02
C GLY A 627 -14.46 4.41 -13.56
N ALA A 628 -13.45 4.99 -12.90
CA ALA A 628 -13.19 4.74 -11.48
C ALA A 628 -14.28 5.31 -10.57
N GLU A 629 -15.07 6.23 -11.11
CA GLU A 629 -16.22 6.85 -10.48
C GLU A 629 -17.51 6.01 -10.65
N THR A 630 -17.42 4.83 -11.26
CA THR A 630 -18.56 3.90 -11.36
C THR A 630 -18.97 3.45 -9.96
N TYR A 631 -20.25 3.66 -9.63
CA TYR A 631 -20.81 3.46 -8.31
C TYR A 631 -22.09 2.59 -8.36
N CYS A 632 -22.64 2.26 -7.19
CA CYS A 632 -23.74 1.30 -7.04
C CYS A 632 -23.37 -0.04 -7.67
N THR A 633 -22.35 -0.67 -7.10
CA THR A 633 -21.76 -1.95 -7.50
C THR A 633 -21.42 -2.83 -6.29
N ILE A 634 -21.42 -4.13 -6.48
CA ILE A 634 -20.92 -5.13 -5.54
C ILE A 634 -19.39 -5.04 -5.52
N ILE A 635 -18.81 -4.90 -4.32
CA ILE A 635 -17.35 -4.78 -4.11
C ILE A 635 -16.79 -5.93 -3.28
N THR A 636 -17.65 -6.75 -2.67
CA THR A 636 -17.23 -7.92 -1.92
C THR A 636 -18.25 -9.04 -2.01
N VAL A 637 -17.77 -10.28 -2.16
CA VAL A 637 -18.56 -11.50 -2.26
C VAL A 637 -17.93 -12.56 -1.36
N SER A 638 -18.74 -13.30 -0.61
CA SER A 638 -18.29 -14.45 0.18
C SER A 638 -19.32 -15.56 0.10
N GLU A 639 -19.01 -16.64 -0.63
CA GLU A 639 -19.75 -17.89 -0.51
C GLU A 639 -19.27 -18.63 0.73
N SER A 640 -20.21 -19.10 1.56
CA SER A 640 -19.88 -19.85 2.77
C SER A 640 -19.04 -21.08 2.42
N PRO A 641 -17.86 -21.25 3.05
CA PRO A 641 -17.09 -22.48 2.93
C PRO A 641 -17.80 -23.71 3.53
N LYS A 642 -18.85 -23.49 4.33
CA LYS A 642 -19.62 -24.54 4.99
C LYS A 642 -20.83 -25.01 4.18
N VAL A 643 -21.53 -24.09 3.52
CA VAL A 643 -22.80 -24.37 2.82
C VAL A 643 -22.76 -23.83 1.38
N PRO A 644 -22.79 -24.70 0.36
CA PRO A 644 -22.88 -24.26 -1.04
C PRO A 644 -24.12 -23.40 -1.28
N GLY A 645 -23.98 -22.30 -2.03
CA GLY A 645 -25.10 -21.41 -2.35
C GLY A 645 -25.62 -20.52 -1.20
N LEU A 646 -25.01 -20.58 -0.01
CA LEU A 646 -25.11 -19.54 1.00
C LEU A 646 -24.10 -18.44 0.67
N ILE A 647 -24.56 -17.29 0.19
CA ILE A 647 -23.69 -16.23 -0.35
C ILE A 647 -24.04 -14.91 0.29
N TRP A 648 -23.00 -14.20 0.70
CA TRP A 648 -23.04 -12.83 1.21
C TRP A 648 -22.42 -11.88 0.19
N VAL A 649 -22.98 -10.68 0.07
CA VAL A 649 -22.42 -9.60 -0.73
C VAL A 649 -22.45 -8.27 0.01
N GLY A 650 -21.49 -7.40 -0.30
CA GLY A 650 -21.44 -6.01 0.15
C GLY A 650 -21.20 -5.07 -1.03
N THR A 651 -21.74 -3.85 -0.96
CA THR A 651 -21.70 -2.87 -2.05
C THR A 651 -20.99 -1.56 -1.65
N ASP A 652 -20.55 -0.83 -2.67
CA ASP A 652 -19.99 0.53 -2.56
C ASP A 652 -21.04 1.58 -2.15
N ASP A 653 -22.32 1.25 -2.12
CA ASP A 653 -23.39 2.10 -1.58
C ASP A 653 -23.95 1.59 -0.24
N GLY A 654 -23.22 0.64 0.38
CA GLY A 654 -23.39 0.25 1.77
C GLY A 654 -24.47 -0.79 2.04
N ASN A 655 -25.00 -1.46 1.01
CA ASN A 655 -25.85 -2.64 1.22
C ASN A 655 -25.00 -3.83 1.69
N VAL A 656 -25.62 -4.67 2.51
CA VAL A 656 -25.14 -6.01 2.88
C VAL A 656 -26.30 -6.96 2.62
N GLN A 657 -26.11 -7.96 1.77
CA GLN A 657 -27.18 -8.89 1.40
C GLN A 657 -26.74 -10.34 1.54
N VAL A 658 -27.73 -11.21 1.80
CA VAL A 658 -27.55 -12.65 1.93
C VAL A 658 -28.59 -13.42 1.12
N THR A 659 -28.13 -14.47 0.44
CA THR A 659 -28.97 -15.55 -0.09
C THR A 659 -28.62 -16.85 0.60
N ARG A 660 -29.62 -17.69 0.87
CA ARG A 660 -29.45 -19.02 1.48
C ARG A 660 -29.81 -20.16 0.54
N ASN A 661 -30.12 -19.84 -0.72
CA ASN A 661 -30.66 -20.79 -1.72
C ASN A 661 -30.08 -20.54 -3.12
N GLY A 662 -28.78 -20.21 -3.19
CA GLY A 662 -28.07 -20.11 -4.48
C GLY A 662 -28.47 -18.93 -5.35
N GLY A 663 -29.19 -17.95 -4.80
CA GLY A 663 -29.55 -16.70 -5.47
C GLY A 663 -31.04 -16.59 -5.83
N ALA A 664 -31.85 -17.61 -5.53
CA ALA A 664 -33.28 -17.58 -5.81
C ALA A 664 -34.02 -16.48 -5.02
N THR A 665 -33.59 -16.20 -3.78
CA THR A 665 -34.11 -15.09 -2.97
C THR A 665 -32.99 -14.39 -2.21
N TRP A 666 -33.04 -13.06 -2.15
CA TRP A 666 -32.07 -12.23 -1.45
C TRP A 666 -32.72 -11.41 -0.34
N ALA A 667 -32.01 -11.25 0.78
CA ALA A 667 -32.40 -10.38 1.88
C ALA A 667 -31.33 -9.30 2.08
N ASN A 668 -31.73 -8.02 1.99
CA ASN A 668 -30.88 -6.91 2.39
C ASN A 668 -30.95 -6.74 3.91
N VAL A 669 -29.84 -7.01 4.58
CA VAL A 669 -29.72 -7.02 6.05
C VAL A 669 -29.08 -5.75 6.60
N ARG A 670 -28.67 -4.80 5.73
CA ARG A 670 -28.10 -3.51 6.12
C ARG A 670 -28.93 -2.73 7.16
N PRO A 671 -30.28 -2.71 7.15
CA PRO A 671 -31.06 -1.98 8.14
C PRO A 671 -30.85 -2.45 9.60
N ALA A 672 -30.39 -3.70 9.80
CA ALA A 672 -30.09 -4.25 11.12
C ALA A 672 -28.74 -3.79 11.68
N ILE A 673 -27.82 -3.31 10.83
CA ILE A 673 -26.50 -2.79 11.23
C ILE A 673 -26.66 -1.32 11.66
N LYS A 674 -26.35 -1.03 12.93
CA LYS A 674 -26.48 0.31 13.54
C LYS A 674 -25.11 0.97 13.72
N GLY A 675 -25.07 2.29 13.80
CA GLY A 675 -23.84 3.07 14.06
C GLY A 675 -23.02 3.42 12.82
N VAL A 676 -23.28 2.79 11.67
CA VAL A 676 -22.62 3.11 10.39
C VAL A 676 -23.46 4.12 9.60
N PRO A 677 -22.88 5.22 9.07
CA PRO A 677 -23.57 6.13 8.17
C PRO A 677 -24.17 5.43 6.95
N ALA A 678 -25.21 6.04 6.37
CA ALA A 678 -25.82 5.53 5.15
C ALA A 678 -24.87 5.73 3.96
N GLY A 679 -24.74 4.73 3.09
CA GLY A 679 -23.86 4.81 1.92
C GLY A 679 -22.39 4.49 2.16
N THR A 680 -21.96 4.21 3.39
CA THR A 680 -20.58 3.79 3.71
C THR A 680 -20.25 2.47 3.02
N TRP A 681 -19.07 2.38 2.38
CA TRP A 681 -18.64 1.19 1.64
C TRP A 681 -18.60 -0.04 2.53
N CYS A 682 -19.21 -1.14 2.12
CA CYS A 682 -19.00 -2.42 2.80
C CYS A 682 -17.70 -3.04 2.27
N SER A 683 -16.58 -2.75 2.94
CA SER A 683 -15.24 -3.14 2.49
C SER A 683 -15.03 -4.66 2.46
N ARG A 684 -15.68 -5.41 3.37
CA ARG A 684 -15.61 -6.87 3.38
C ARG A 684 -16.86 -7.50 3.97
N VAL A 685 -17.28 -8.62 3.36
CA VAL A 685 -18.11 -9.64 4.01
C VAL A 685 -17.31 -10.94 4.08
N GLU A 686 -17.35 -11.62 5.21
CA GLU A 686 -16.65 -12.90 5.45
C GLU A 686 -17.65 -13.87 6.06
N ALA A 687 -18.13 -14.82 5.27
CA ALA A 687 -19.01 -15.88 5.73
C ALA A 687 -18.21 -16.89 6.57
N SER A 688 -18.72 -17.27 7.73
CA SER A 688 -18.00 -18.22 8.58
C SER A 688 -17.94 -19.60 7.94
N ARG A 689 -16.78 -20.24 8.10
CA ARG A 689 -16.57 -21.65 7.75
C ARG A 689 -17.05 -22.61 8.84
N PHE A 690 -17.31 -22.11 10.05
CA PHE A 690 -17.68 -22.93 11.20
C PHE A 690 -19.19 -22.94 11.44
N ASP A 691 -19.86 -21.80 11.26
CA ASP A 691 -21.26 -21.60 11.61
C ASP A 691 -22.06 -20.98 10.44
N GLU A 692 -23.18 -21.59 10.05
CA GLU A 692 -23.95 -21.16 8.87
C GLU A 692 -24.55 -19.75 9.02
N GLY A 693 -25.01 -19.41 10.23
CA GLY A 693 -25.62 -18.12 10.53
C GLY A 693 -24.61 -16.99 10.72
N THR A 694 -23.32 -17.32 10.80
CA THR A 694 -22.26 -16.38 11.16
C THR A 694 -21.64 -15.72 9.94
N CYS A 695 -21.56 -14.39 9.99
CA CYS A 695 -20.84 -13.58 9.01
C CYS A 695 -20.25 -12.35 9.71
N TYR A 696 -19.09 -11.92 9.24
CA TYR A 696 -18.48 -10.67 9.63
C TYR A 696 -18.61 -9.66 8.50
N ALA A 697 -18.87 -8.40 8.85
CA ALA A 697 -18.94 -7.30 7.90
C ALA A 697 -18.11 -6.12 8.39
N THR A 698 -17.33 -5.51 7.49
CA THR A 698 -16.56 -4.30 7.76
C THR A 698 -17.00 -3.18 6.82
N PHE A 699 -16.80 -1.94 7.27
CA PHE A 699 -17.13 -0.75 6.48
C PHE A 699 -15.97 0.24 6.43
N ASP A 700 -15.82 0.89 5.28
CA ASP A 700 -14.81 1.90 5.02
C ASP A 700 -15.48 3.25 4.71
N GLY A 701 -15.22 4.24 5.58
CA GLY A 701 -15.79 5.58 5.50
C GLY A 701 -14.82 6.66 5.01
N HIS A 702 -13.55 6.36 4.79
CA HIS A 702 -12.54 7.41 4.61
C HIS A 702 -12.83 8.29 3.40
N ARG A 703 -13.42 7.72 2.34
CA ARG A 703 -13.84 8.46 1.14
C ARG A 703 -15.02 9.42 1.35
N SER A 704 -15.51 9.53 2.57
CA SER A 704 -16.52 10.48 3.03
C SER A 704 -16.05 11.24 4.27
N ASP A 705 -14.73 11.31 4.50
CA ASP A 705 -14.12 12.02 5.63
C ASP A 705 -14.51 11.42 7.00
N ASP A 706 -14.75 10.09 7.03
CA ASP A 706 -15.09 9.33 8.23
C ASP A 706 -14.08 8.18 8.45
N PHE A 707 -13.18 8.37 9.42
CA PHE A 707 -12.08 7.45 9.70
C PHE A 707 -12.37 6.48 10.86
N ARG A 708 -13.64 6.36 11.27
CA ARG A 708 -14.03 5.47 12.38
C ARG A 708 -13.91 3.99 11.99
N VAL A 709 -13.71 3.16 13.01
CA VAL A 709 -13.60 1.71 12.87
C VAL A 709 -14.98 1.06 12.85
N TYR A 710 -15.27 0.30 11.78
CA TYR A 710 -16.53 -0.40 11.62
C TYR A 710 -16.32 -1.89 11.37
N VAL A 711 -16.55 -2.68 12.42
CA VAL A 711 -16.49 -4.14 12.37
C VAL A 711 -17.73 -4.69 13.06
N PHE A 712 -18.43 -5.61 12.40
CA PHE A 712 -19.66 -6.19 12.91
C PHE A 712 -19.70 -7.71 12.71
N LYS A 713 -20.39 -8.39 13.62
CA LYS A 713 -20.64 -9.83 13.57
C LYS A 713 -22.14 -10.11 13.70
N THR A 714 -22.65 -10.98 12.85
CA THR A 714 -23.95 -11.65 12.99
C THR A 714 -23.73 -13.13 13.30
N THR A 715 -24.71 -13.77 13.93
CA THR A 715 -24.79 -15.24 14.09
C THR A 715 -26.16 -15.81 13.65
N ASP A 716 -27.05 -15.00 13.08
CA ASP A 716 -28.43 -15.36 12.76
C ASP A 716 -28.86 -14.99 11.32
N PHE A 717 -27.93 -15.04 10.37
CA PHE A 717 -28.12 -14.64 8.98
C PHE A 717 -28.45 -13.14 8.81
N GLY A 718 -27.90 -12.30 9.67
CA GLY A 718 -27.93 -10.84 9.55
C GLY A 718 -29.19 -10.19 10.11
N LYS A 719 -30.02 -10.95 10.85
CA LYS A 719 -31.19 -10.38 11.53
C LYS A 719 -30.76 -9.48 12.68
N THR A 720 -29.67 -9.84 13.37
CA THR A 720 -29.05 -9.03 14.41
C THR A 720 -27.53 -8.93 14.20
N TRP A 721 -26.96 -7.81 14.61
CA TRP A 721 -25.53 -7.53 14.49
C TRP A 721 -24.99 -6.97 15.79
N THR A 722 -23.76 -7.37 16.10
CA THR A 722 -22.99 -6.91 17.25
C THR A 722 -21.74 -6.19 16.76
N ALA A 723 -21.39 -5.06 17.39
CA ALA A 723 -20.12 -4.40 17.11
C ALA A 723 -18.97 -5.29 17.59
N ALA A 724 -17.91 -5.35 16.80
CA ALA A 724 -16.79 -6.27 16.97
C ALA A 724 -15.44 -5.53 16.74
N SER A 725 -15.32 -4.31 17.27
CA SER A 725 -14.17 -3.41 17.06
C SER A 725 -13.38 -3.07 18.33
N SER A 726 -13.71 -3.66 19.48
CA SER A 726 -13.00 -3.39 20.74
C SER A 726 -11.51 -3.71 20.64
N GLY A 727 -10.64 -2.83 21.14
CA GLY A 727 -9.19 -3.00 21.09
C GLY A 727 -8.51 -2.45 19.82
N ILE A 728 -9.28 -2.00 18.83
CA ILE A 728 -8.76 -1.25 17.68
C ILE A 728 -8.87 0.26 18.00
N PRO A 729 -7.80 1.05 17.88
CA PRO A 729 -7.87 2.50 18.04
C PRO A 729 -8.83 3.16 17.03
N ASP A 730 -9.51 4.23 17.44
CA ASP A 730 -10.23 5.09 16.50
C ASP A 730 -9.26 5.69 15.48
N GLY A 731 -9.73 5.94 14.25
CA GLY A 731 -8.89 6.44 13.16
C GLY A 731 -8.25 5.36 12.30
N GLU A 732 -8.65 4.09 12.46
CA GLU A 732 -8.13 2.92 11.74
C GLU A 732 -9.17 2.33 10.74
N PRO A 733 -9.41 2.94 9.56
CA PRO A 733 -10.29 2.36 8.56
C PRO A 733 -9.92 0.92 8.21
N VAL A 734 -10.94 0.08 8.03
CA VAL A 734 -10.79 -1.37 7.89
C VAL A 734 -11.07 -1.82 6.46
N TYR A 735 -10.12 -2.52 5.84
CA TYR A 735 -10.21 -3.00 4.45
C TYR A 735 -10.57 -4.47 4.32
N VAL A 736 -10.13 -5.29 5.28
CA VAL A 736 -10.30 -6.74 5.19
C VAL A 736 -10.43 -7.35 6.58
N ILE A 737 -11.26 -8.40 6.67
CA ILE A 737 -11.34 -9.32 7.79
C ILE A 737 -11.27 -10.75 7.26
N ARG A 738 -10.54 -11.64 7.95
CA ARG A 738 -10.41 -13.05 7.60
C ARG A 738 -10.63 -13.94 8.81
N GLU A 739 -11.44 -14.98 8.63
CA GLU A 739 -11.62 -16.05 9.62
C GLU A 739 -10.62 -17.17 9.37
N ASP A 740 -9.86 -17.52 10.41
CA ASP A 740 -8.85 -18.57 10.34
C ASP A 740 -9.46 -19.93 9.93
N PRO A 741 -8.80 -20.70 9.03
CA PRO A 741 -9.31 -21.98 8.57
C PRO A 741 -9.43 -23.09 9.63
N GLY A 742 -8.69 -22.99 10.74
CA GLY A 742 -8.60 -24.03 11.76
C GLY A 742 -9.14 -23.67 13.14
N ASN A 743 -9.42 -22.39 13.43
CA ASN A 743 -9.92 -21.92 14.72
C ASN A 743 -10.95 -20.79 14.54
N LYS A 744 -12.21 -21.08 14.88
CA LYS A 744 -13.36 -20.17 14.80
C LYS A 744 -13.24 -18.86 15.58
N ASN A 745 -12.35 -18.82 16.56
CA ASN A 745 -12.15 -17.63 17.39
C ASN A 745 -10.97 -16.77 16.91
N LEU A 746 -10.10 -17.30 16.04
CA LEU A 746 -8.95 -16.58 15.52
C LEU A 746 -9.36 -15.81 14.25
N LEU A 747 -9.30 -14.49 14.32
CA LEU A 747 -9.58 -13.59 13.19
C LEU A 747 -8.38 -12.68 12.94
N PHE A 748 -8.23 -12.23 11.70
CA PHE A 748 -7.25 -11.22 11.30
C PHE A 748 -7.93 -10.08 10.57
N LEU A 749 -7.39 -8.87 10.74
CA LEU A 749 -7.95 -7.65 10.19
C LEU A 749 -6.83 -6.78 9.64
N GLY A 750 -7.00 -6.27 8.42
CA GLY A 750 -6.09 -5.31 7.79
C GLY A 750 -6.71 -3.91 7.76
N THR A 751 -5.94 -2.91 8.20
CA THR A 751 -6.34 -1.49 8.30
C THR A 751 -5.49 -0.61 7.38
N GLU A 752 -5.70 0.70 7.44
CA GLU A 752 -4.80 1.71 6.86
C GLU A 752 -3.37 1.65 7.41
N PHE A 753 -3.19 1.22 8.66
CA PHE A 753 -1.89 1.35 9.33
C PHE A 753 -1.24 0.03 9.72
N GLY A 754 -1.92 -1.10 9.57
CA GLY A 754 -1.31 -2.41 9.80
C GLY A 754 -2.29 -3.57 9.88
N VAL A 755 -1.93 -4.54 10.73
CA VAL A 755 -2.68 -5.80 10.91
C VAL A 755 -3.02 -5.98 12.38
N TYR A 756 -4.25 -6.40 12.67
CA TYR A 756 -4.71 -6.79 13.99
C TYR A 756 -5.16 -8.26 13.99
N PHE A 757 -5.18 -8.89 15.17
CA PHE A 757 -5.75 -10.22 15.36
C PHE A 757 -6.68 -10.26 16.58
N SER A 758 -7.66 -11.16 16.55
CA SER A 758 -8.58 -11.44 17.64
C SER A 758 -8.50 -12.93 17.98
N ARG A 759 -8.59 -13.31 19.27
CA ARG A 759 -8.64 -14.72 19.72
C ARG A 759 -9.99 -15.14 20.30
N ASP A 760 -10.98 -14.26 20.27
CA ASP A 760 -12.30 -14.43 20.87
C ASP A 760 -13.44 -14.19 19.86
N GLY A 761 -13.15 -14.36 18.56
CA GLY A 761 -14.13 -14.27 17.49
C GLY A 761 -14.63 -12.84 17.23
N GLY A 762 -13.76 -11.85 17.42
CA GLY A 762 -13.95 -10.44 17.12
C GLY A 762 -14.39 -9.60 18.32
N ALA A 763 -14.42 -10.18 19.53
CA ALA A 763 -14.84 -9.45 20.71
C ALA A 763 -13.73 -8.49 21.20
N ASN A 764 -12.45 -8.83 21.05
CA ASN A 764 -11.31 -7.94 21.28
C ASN A 764 -10.16 -8.19 20.31
N TRP A 765 -9.51 -7.11 19.89
CA TRP A 765 -8.39 -7.12 18.96
C TRP A 765 -7.07 -6.73 19.63
N SER A 766 -5.97 -7.20 19.07
CA SER A 766 -4.60 -6.89 19.47
C SER A 766 -3.75 -6.63 18.23
N ASP A 767 -2.79 -5.72 18.34
CA ASP A 767 -1.88 -5.38 17.25
C ASP A 767 -1.04 -6.60 16.80
N LEU A 768 -0.82 -6.69 15.49
CA LEU A 768 0.05 -7.66 14.82
C LEU A 768 1.01 -6.95 13.83
N GLY A 769 1.23 -5.64 13.98
CA GLY A 769 2.16 -4.88 13.16
C GLY A 769 3.58 -5.44 13.23
N LEU A 770 4.10 -5.74 14.43
CA LEU A 770 5.45 -6.29 14.65
C LEU A 770 6.52 -5.48 13.90
N ASN A 771 7.12 -6.04 12.84
CA ASN A 771 8.08 -5.38 11.95
C ASN A 771 7.50 -5.01 10.57
N LEU A 772 6.21 -5.22 10.31
CA LEU A 772 5.53 -4.72 9.11
C LEU A 772 5.52 -3.19 9.16
N PRO A 773 5.88 -2.46 8.07
CA PRO A 773 5.80 -1.00 8.03
C PRO A 773 4.39 -0.49 8.35
N THR A 774 4.28 0.75 8.82
CA THR A 774 2.98 1.44 8.82
C THR A 774 2.54 1.61 7.37
N VAL A 775 1.55 0.82 6.93
CA VAL A 775 1.09 0.77 5.54
C VAL A 775 -0.31 0.16 5.46
N ALA A 776 -1.09 0.61 4.48
CA ALA A 776 -2.41 0.05 4.21
C ALA A 776 -2.31 -1.44 3.83
N VAL A 777 -3.12 -2.27 4.47
CA VAL A 777 -3.25 -3.71 4.18
C VAL A 777 -4.63 -3.98 3.58
N HIS A 778 -4.70 -3.93 2.24
CA HIS A 778 -5.96 -4.06 1.50
C HIS A 778 -6.52 -5.49 1.51
N ASP A 779 -5.65 -6.50 1.64
CA ASP A 779 -6.07 -7.89 1.67
C ASP A 779 -5.15 -8.79 2.50
N LEU A 780 -5.74 -9.84 3.06
CA LEU A 780 -5.09 -10.87 3.86
C LEU A 780 -5.51 -12.24 3.33
N LEU A 781 -4.58 -13.19 3.30
CA LEU A 781 -4.83 -14.58 2.94
C LEU A 781 -4.12 -15.51 3.92
N ILE A 782 -4.81 -16.57 4.34
CA ILE A 782 -4.21 -17.64 5.13
C ILE A 782 -4.03 -18.83 4.21
N HIS A 783 -2.79 -19.22 3.95
CA HIS A 783 -2.52 -20.39 3.13
C HIS A 783 -2.95 -21.67 3.87
N PRO A 784 -3.89 -22.47 3.34
CA PRO A 784 -4.58 -23.51 4.13
C PRO A 784 -3.68 -24.70 4.50
N ARG A 785 -2.64 -25.00 3.71
CA ARG A 785 -1.68 -26.08 4.01
C ARG A 785 -0.53 -25.59 4.89
N ASP A 786 0.18 -24.55 4.44
CA ASP A 786 1.38 -24.04 5.12
C ASP A 786 1.12 -23.23 6.40
N ASN A 787 -0.13 -22.81 6.65
CA ASN A 787 -0.51 -21.95 7.78
C ASN A 787 0.23 -20.62 7.80
N ASP A 788 0.59 -20.09 6.63
CA ASP A 788 1.25 -18.80 6.50
C ASP A 788 0.18 -17.71 6.32
N LEU A 789 0.29 -16.60 7.06
CA LEU A 789 -0.56 -15.42 6.88
C LEU A 789 0.15 -14.46 5.92
N ILE A 790 -0.50 -14.13 4.81
CA ILE A 790 0.04 -13.33 3.72
C ILE A 790 -0.70 -11.99 3.69
N ALA A 791 0.05 -10.89 3.67
CA ALA A 791 -0.48 -9.53 3.62
C ALA A 791 -0.15 -8.87 2.28
N ALA A 792 -1.19 -8.39 1.59
CA ALA A 792 -1.09 -7.48 0.47
C ALA A 792 -1.08 -6.05 0.98
N THR A 793 0.11 -5.44 0.96
CA THR A 793 0.25 -4.03 1.32
C THR A 793 0.10 -3.15 0.08
N HIS A 794 -0.52 -1.99 0.26
CA HIS A 794 -0.63 -0.99 -0.79
C HIS A 794 0.55 -0.01 -0.70
N GLY A 795 1.77 -0.47 -1.00
CA GLY A 795 2.96 0.38 -1.04
C GLY A 795 4.25 -0.24 -0.51
N ARG A 796 4.23 -1.47 0.05
CA ARG A 796 5.43 -2.17 0.54
C ARG A 796 5.51 -3.63 0.05
N GLY A 797 4.80 -3.97 -1.03
CA GLY A 797 4.76 -5.31 -1.61
C GLY A 797 4.02 -6.35 -0.77
N LEU A 798 4.39 -7.62 -0.92
CA LEU A 798 3.81 -8.74 -0.18
C LEU A 798 4.67 -9.10 1.04
N TRP A 799 3.99 -9.44 2.14
CA TRP A 799 4.62 -9.87 3.39
C TRP A 799 4.02 -11.19 3.87
N ILE A 800 4.86 -12.03 4.48
CA ILE A 800 4.43 -13.32 5.02
C ILE A 800 4.80 -13.42 6.50
N LEU A 801 3.82 -13.73 7.34
CA LEU A 801 4.04 -14.23 8.69
C LEU A 801 3.97 -15.75 8.63
N ASP A 802 5.14 -16.39 8.59
CA ASP A 802 5.24 -17.84 8.42
C ASP A 802 4.64 -18.58 9.62
N ASP A 803 3.85 -19.63 9.38
CA ASP A 803 3.30 -20.57 10.37
C ASP A 803 2.64 -19.92 11.60
N ILE A 804 1.35 -19.61 11.48
CA ILE A 804 0.50 -19.08 12.55
C ILE A 804 -0.04 -20.17 13.50
N THR A 805 0.41 -21.42 13.39
CA THR A 805 -0.15 -22.55 14.17
C THR A 805 -0.08 -22.31 15.68
N ALA A 806 1.01 -21.71 16.18
CA ALA A 806 1.14 -21.38 17.58
C ALA A 806 0.07 -20.38 18.04
N LEU A 807 -0.21 -19.36 17.22
CA LEU A 807 -1.26 -18.38 17.49
C LEU A 807 -2.65 -19.04 17.50
N ARG A 808 -2.89 -19.95 16.54
CA ARG A 808 -4.12 -20.76 16.47
C ARG A 808 -4.34 -21.62 17.71
N LYS A 809 -3.27 -22.17 18.29
CA LYS A 809 -3.32 -23.05 19.47
C LYS A 809 -3.19 -22.31 20.80
N ALA A 810 -2.87 -21.00 20.82
CA ALA A 810 -2.71 -20.18 22.02
C ALA A 810 -4.05 -19.76 22.66
N THR A 811 -4.85 -20.75 23.06
CA THR A 811 -6.09 -20.59 23.84
C THR A 811 -5.83 -20.04 25.24
N ASP A 812 -6.86 -19.55 25.93
CA ASP A 812 -6.74 -19.06 27.31
C ASP A 812 -6.20 -20.13 28.28
N THR A 813 -6.55 -21.41 28.06
CA THR A 813 -6.00 -22.54 28.82
C THR A 813 -4.48 -22.68 28.63
N VAL A 814 -3.97 -22.43 27.42
CA VAL A 814 -2.53 -22.46 27.14
C VAL A 814 -1.84 -21.23 27.73
N VAL A 815 -2.42 -20.05 27.54
CA VAL A 815 -1.87 -18.78 28.03
C VAL A 815 -1.87 -18.70 29.55
N GLY A 816 -2.78 -19.43 30.21
CA GLY A 816 -2.82 -19.57 31.67
C GLY A 816 -1.67 -20.40 32.25
N GLN A 817 -1.03 -21.27 31.46
CA GLN A 817 0.11 -22.11 31.89
C GLN A 817 1.38 -21.27 31.98
N ASP A 818 2.33 -21.68 32.84
CA ASP A 818 3.63 -20.97 32.94
C ASP A 818 4.46 -21.09 31.66
N ALA A 819 4.36 -22.23 30.99
CA ALA A 819 4.99 -22.51 29.71
C ALA A 819 4.22 -23.60 28.94
N HIS A 820 4.32 -23.59 27.61
CA HIS A 820 3.72 -24.58 26.74
C HIS A 820 4.59 -24.83 25.51
N LEU A 821 4.76 -26.09 25.08
CA LEU A 821 5.42 -26.44 23.83
C LEU A 821 4.36 -26.79 22.78
N PHE A 822 4.33 -26.04 21.68
CA PHE A 822 3.39 -26.32 20.59
C PHE A 822 3.93 -27.44 19.70
N GLU A 823 3.03 -28.28 19.18
CA GLU A 823 3.37 -29.18 18.07
C GLU A 823 3.76 -28.35 16.85
N ALA A 824 4.78 -28.82 16.10
CA ALA A 824 5.21 -28.17 14.88
C ALA A 824 4.06 -28.10 13.85
N GLY A 825 3.82 -26.91 13.30
CA GLY A 825 2.73 -26.68 12.33
C GLY A 825 3.02 -27.28 10.95
N LYS A 826 4.29 -27.45 10.61
CA LYS A 826 4.75 -28.06 9.35
C LYS A 826 6.01 -28.89 9.57
N PRO A 827 6.26 -29.92 8.73
CA PRO A 827 7.52 -30.66 8.78
C PRO A 827 8.70 -29.74 8.40
N GLY A 828 9.86 -29.98 9.03
CA GLY A 828 11.12 -29.42 8.56
C GLY A 828 11.48 -30.01 7.21
N THR A 829 11.72 -29.18 6.20
CA THR A 829 12.10 -29.65 4.87
C THR A 829 13.61 -29.50 4.66
N ARG A 830 14.27 -30.59 4.28
CA ARG A 830 15.63 -30.56 3.74
C ARG A 830 15.59 -30.16 2.27
N TRP A 831 15.54 -28.85 2.03
CA TRP A 831 15.55 -28.29 0.69
C TRP A 831 16.83 -28.62 -0.06
N LEU A 832 16.71 -29.08 -1.31
CA LEU A 832 17.85 -29.21 -2.19
C LEU A 832 18.33 -27.82 -2.53
N ARG A 833 19.52 -27.46 -2.08
CA ARG A 833 20.13 -26.19 -2.45
C ARG A 833 20.49 -26.21 -3.93
N VAL A 834 19.94 -25.26 -4.66
CA VAL A 834 20.37 -24.94 -6.02
C VAL A 834 21.18 -23.66 -5.97
N GLN A 835 22.25 -23.64 -6.76
CA GLN A 835 23.04 -22.45 -6.99
C GLN A 835 22.86 -22.06 -8.44
N ARG A 836 22.36 -20.85 -8.69
CA ARG A 836 22.35 -20.26 -10.03
C ARG A 836 23.80 -20.00 -10.39
N GLY A 837 24.38 -20.81 -11.28
CA GLY A 837 25.67 -20.44 -11.86
C GLY A 837 25.52 -19.06 -12.50
N GLY A 838 26.34 -18.08 -12.10
CA GLY A 838 26.18 -16.70 -12.59
C GLY A 838 27.08 -15.67 -11.90
N TYR A 839 27.55 -14.70 -12.69
CA TYR A 839 28.52 -13.65 -12.39
C TYR A 839 27.95 -12.55 -11.46
N GLY A 840 28.83 -11.78 -10.81
CA GLY A 840 28.43 -10.69 -9.91
C GLY A 840 27.58 -9.63 -10.62
N ARG A 841 26.36 -9.39 -10.12
CA ARG A 841 25.40 -8.41 -10.67
C ARG A 841 25.54 -6.99 -10.08
N GLY A 842 26.51 -6.76 -9.20
CA GLY A 842 26.58 -5.53 -8.39
C GLY A 842 25.47 -5.49 -7.35
N ASP A 843 25.20 -4.31 -6.76
CA ASP A 843 24.26 -4.14 -5.64
C ASP A 843 22.89 -3.57 -6.05
N LEU A 844 22.71 -3.19 -7.32
CA LEU A 844 21.45 -2.65 -7.86
C LEU A 844 20.48 -3.80 -8.16
N PHE A 845 19.98 -4.46 -7.11
CA PHE A 845 18.90 -5.44 -7.19
C PHE A 845 18.21 -5.67 -5.85
N PHE A 846 16.91 -5.92 -5.88
CA PHE A 846 16.15 -6.27 -4.68
C PHE A 846 16.34 -7.76 -4.30
N LYS A 847 16.34 -8.03 -2.99
CA LYS A 847 16.33 -9.38 -2.42
C LYS A 847 15.20 -9.49 -1.40
N GLY A 848 14.17 -10.24 -1.76
CA GLY A 848 13.13 -10.66 -0.82
C GLY A 848 13.65 -11.74 0.15
N GLU A 849 13.06 -11.77 1.33
CA GLU A 849 13.40 -12.68 2.41
C GLU A 849 12.74 -14.06 2.21
N ASN A 850 13.56 -15.10 2.23
CA ASN A 850 13.08 -16.47 2.35
C ASN A 850 12.62 -16.78 3.79
N PRO A 851 11.76 -17.80 3.99
CA PRO A 851 11.51 -18.32 5.33
C PRO A 851 12.80 -18.86 5.96
N PRO A 852 12.89 -18.91 7.31
CA PRO A 852 14.02 -19.52 7.99
C PRO A 852 14.25 -20.98 7.55
N ASP A 853 15.52 -21.37 7.45
CA ASP A 853 15.89 -22.72 7.07
C ASP A 853 15.51 -23.73 8.17
N GLY A 854 14.96 -24.88 7.75
CA GLY A 854 14.72 -26.03 8.62
C GLY A 854 13.30 -26.11 9.17
N ALA A 855 13.15 -26.40 10.46
CA ALA A 855 11.85 -26.56 11.12
C ALA A 855 11.56 -25.42 12.11
N LEU A 856 10.41 -24.77 11.99
CA LEU A 856 9.93 -23.79 12.97
C LEU A 856 9.30 -24.52 14.16
N LEU A 857 9.87 -24.32 15.35
CA LEU A 857 9.39 -24.83 16.62
C LEU A 857 8.92 -23.65 17.46
N HIS A 858 7.70 -23.74 18.00
CA HIS A 858 7.09 -22.66 18.77
C HIS A 858 6.84 -23.09 20.20
N TYR A 859 6.95 -22.16 21.12
CA TYR A 859 6.62 -22.36 22.52
C TYR A 859 6.07 -21.08 23.14
N PHE A 860 5.24 -21.20 24.17
CA PHE A 860 4.72 -20.08 24.93
C PHE A 860 5.40 -20.02 26.30
N LEU A 861 5.68 -18.81 26.77
CA LEU A 861 6.09 -18.53 28.15
C LEU A 861 5.20 -17.43 28.73
N LYS A 862 4.72 -17.61 29.96
CA LYS A 862 3.90 -16.60 30.64
C LYS A 862 4.70 -15.36 31.06
N ALA A 863 5.96 -15.58 31.40
CA ALA A 863 6.91 -14.55 31.80
C ALA A 863 8.30 -14.90 31.27
N ALA A 864 9.19 -13.91 31.19
CA ALA A 864 10.60 -14.17 30.91
C ALA A 864 11.17 -15.16 31.95
N PRO A 865 11.92 -16.18 31.51
CA PRO A 865 12.33 -17.26 32.40
C PRO A 865 13.46 -16.78 33.33
N ALA A 866 13.32 -17.02 34.64
CA ALA A 866 14.34 -16.62 35.63
C ALA A 866 15.67 -17.39 35.50
N ALA A 867 15.63 -18.56 34.86
CA ALA A 867 16.80 -19.35 34.47
C ALA A 867 16.71 -19.64 32.96
N PRO A 868 17.84 -19.81 32.24
CA PRO A 868 17.82 -20.04 30.80
C PRO A 868 16.91 -21.21 30.40
N ALA A 869 15.93 -20.95 29.55
CA ALA A 869 15.13 -22.00 28.95
C ALA A 869 15.96 -22.75 27.90
N THR A 870 15.70 -24.04 27.71
CA THR A 870 16.39 -24.85 26.72
C THR A 870 15.41 -25.62 25.85
N LEU A 871 15.73 -25.75 24.57
CA LEU A 871 14.99 -26.60 23.65
C LEU A 871 15.93 -27.64 23.04
N GLU A 872 15.71 -28.90 23.39
CA GLU A 872 16.47 -30.06 22.91
C GLU A 872 15.69 -30.78 21.82
N ILE A 873 16.35 -31.13 20.72
CA ILE A 873 15.81 -32.01 19.68
C ILE A 873 16.67 -33.26 19.64
N SER A 874 16.05 -34.44 19.67
CA SER A 874 16.76 -35.73 19.59
C SER A 874 16.14 -36.67 18.58
N ASP A 875 16.97 -37.56 18.05
CA ASP A 875 16.51 -38.73 17.31
C ASP A 875 15.71 -39.69 18.22
N PRO A 876 14.95 -40.65 17.65
CA PRO A 876 14.16 -41.59 18.43
C PRO A 876 14.98 -42.44 19.41
N THR A 877 16.28 -42.66 19.14
CA THR A 877 17.16 -43.43 20.03
C THR A 877 17.78 -42.59 21.16
N GLY A 878 17.73 -41.25 21.03
CA GLY A 878 18.39 -40.30 21.94
C GLY A 878 19.91 -40.19 21.74
N THR A 879 20.48 -40.92 20.76
CA THR A 879 21.92 -40.95 20.47
C THR A 879 22.39 -39.67 19.80
N ALA A 880 21.59 -39.10 18.90
CA ALA A 880 21.88 -37.86 18.21
C ALA A 880 20.95 -36.75 18.73
N LYS A 881 21.52 -35.65 19.21
CA LYS A 881 20.74 -34.55 19.77
C LYS A 881 21.39 -33.19 19.54
N THR A 882 20.59 -32.15 19.63
CA THR A 882 21.05 -30.75 19.68
C THR A 882 20.29 -30.00 20.75
N THR A 883 20.96 -29.14 21.51
CA THR A 883 20.33 -28.34 22.57
C THR A 883 20.55 -26.85 22.34
N TYR A 884 19.45 -26.13 22.15
CA TYR A 884 19.44 -24.67 22.08
C TYR A 884 19.25 -24.09 23.47
N ILE A 885 20.10 -23.13 23.83
CA ILE A 885 19.88 -22.25 24.98
C ILE A 885 19.15 -21.01 24.45
N LEU A 886 17.96 -20.75 24.99
CA LEU A 886 17.01 -19.77 24.49
C LEU A 886 17.22 -18.42 25.20
N ASP A 887 18.34 -17.74 24.89
CA ASP A 887 18.71 -16.49 25.57
C ASP A 887 17.72 -15.33 25.33
N ASP A 888 17.05 -15.32 24.16
CA ASP A 888 16.08 -14.28 23.79
C ASP A 888 14.64 -14.63 24.20
N ALA A 889 14.45 -15.73 24.93
CA ALA A 889 13.14 -16.18 25.37
C ALA A 889 12.48 -15.13 26.29
N ARG A 890 11.29 -14.69 25.90
CA ARG A 890 10.49 -13.70 26.62
C ARG A 890 9.06 -14.17 26.84
N ALA A 891 8.27 -13.40 27.56
CA ALA A 891 6.83 -13.64 27.66
C ALA A 891 6.19 -13.65 26.27
N GLY A 892 5.15 -14.47 26.07
CA GLY A 892 4.46 -14.64 24.80
C GLY A 892 4.87 -15.89 24.02
N ILE A 893 4.46 -15.95 22.75
CA ILE A 893 4.84 -16.99 21.79
C ILE A 893 6.25 -16.67 21.28
N ASN A 894 7.14 -17.64 21.44
CA ASN A 894 8.51 -17.63 21.00
C ASN A 894 8.70 -18.65 19.88
N ARG A 895 9.69 -18.41 19.02
CA ARG A 895 9.97 -19.22 17.83
C ARG A 895 11.46 -19.54 17.72
N LEU A 896 11.78 -20.78 17.42
CA LEU A 896 13.12 -21.26 17.09
C LEU A 896 13.10 -21.97 15.74
N ALA A 897 14.06 -21.67 14.86
CA ALA A 897 14.30 -22.45 13.65
C ALA A 897 15.39 -23.51 13.90
N TRP A 898 15.01 -24.79 13.93
CA TRP A 898 15.97 -25.88 13.97
C TRP A 898 16.51 -26.14 12.56
N ASP A 899 17.82 -25.95 12.38
CA ASP A 899 18.56 -26.14 11.12
C ASP A 899 18.63 -27.59 10.58
N LEU A 900 17.89 -28.52 11.21
CA LEU A 900 17.84 -29.95 10.88
C LEU A 900 19.19 -30.66 11.03
N ARG A 901 20.04 -30.18 11.94
CA ARG A 901 21.32 -30.83 12.29
C ARG A 901 21.43 -31.11 13.78
N PHE A 902 22.17 -32.16 14.11
CA PHE A 902 22.53 -32.49 15.49
C PHE A 902 23.85 -31.86 15.91
N ASP A 903 24.15 -31.87 17.21
CA ASP A 903 25.45 -31.43 17.71
C ASP A 903 26.52 -32.47 17.31
N PRO A 904 27.76 -32.05 17.04
CA PRO A 904 28.87 -32.98 16.86
C PRO A 904 29.24 -33.67 18.19
N PRO A 905 30.06 -34.73 18.18
CA PRO A 905 30.53 -35.38 19.40
C PRO A 905 31.16 -34.38 20.38
N ALA A 906 30.98 -34.59 21.69
CA ALA A 906 31.41 -33.64 22.73
C ALA A 906 32.90 -33.27 22.64
N GLY A 907 33.78 -34.21 22.30
CA GLY A 907 35.21 -33.94 22.10
C GLY A 907 35.49 -32.96 20.94
N THR A 908 34.68 -32.99 19.88
CA THR A 908 34.75 -32.02 18.78
C THR A 908 34.35 -30.62 19.23
N VAL A 909 33.29 -30.52 20.05
CA VAL A 909 32.84 -29.24 20.63
C VAL A 909 33.91 -28.65 21.55
N GLN A 910 34.52 -29.46 22.41
CA GLN A 910 35.63 -29.03 23.28
C GLN A 910 36.84 -28.53 22.46
N THR A 911 37.19 -29.24 21.39
CA THR A 911 38.26 -28.83 20.47
C THR A 911 37.94 -27.49 19.79
N MET A 912 36.69 -27.33 19.35
CA MET A 912 36.21 -26.09 18.74
C MET A 912 36.28 -24.92 19.74
N ALA A 913 35.78 -25.10 20.96
CA ALA A 913 35.84 -24.10 22.02
C ALA A 913 37.29 -23.71 22.35
N ALA A 914 38.20 -24.68 22.49
CA ALA A 914 39.62 -24.42 22.72
C ALA A 914 40.26 -23.61 21.57
N ASN A 915 39.88 -23.89 20.32
CA ASN A 915 40.36 -23.13 19.16
C ASN A 915 39.80 -21.70 19.12
N VAL A 916 38.52 -21.51 19.40
CA VAL A 916 37.88 -20.18 19.51
C VAL A 916 38.57 -19.37 20.61
N LYS A 917 38.80 -19.97 21.78
CA LYS A 917 39.54 -19.35 22.87
C LYS A 917 40.92 -18.87 22.41
N ARG A 918 41.68 -19.72 21.72
CA ARG A 918 43.02 -19.37 21.20
C ARG A 918 42.96 -18.20 20.22
N GLN A 919 41.92 -18.11 19.39
CA GLN A 919 41.71 -16.99 18.45
C GLN A 919 41.40 -15.68 19.18
N ILE A 920 40.55 -15.73 20.21
CA ILE A 920 40.22 -14.58 21.05
C ILE A 920 41.47 -14.09 21.78
N ASP A 921 42.18 -14.99 22.47
CA ASP A 921 43.41 -14.67 23.22
C ASP A 921 44.45 -14.03 22.29
N GLY A 922 44.64 -14.58 21.07
CA GLY A 922 45.54 -14.02 20.07
C GLY A 922 45.14 -12.63 19.59
N ALA A 923 43.85 -12.38 19.36
CA ALA A 923 43.36 -11.07 18.93
C ALA A 923 43.39 -10.01 20.03
N LEU A 924 43.24 -10.38 21.30
CA LEU A 924 43.36 -9.47 22.44
C LEU A 924 44.78 -8.91 22.61
N LEU A 925 45.80 -9.64 22.15
CA LEU A 925 47.21 -9.22 22.20
C LEU A 925 47.61 -8.29 21.05
N ARG A 926 46.76 -8.13 20.04
CA ARG A 926 47.04 -7.31 18.86
C ARG A 926 46.85 -5.81 19.14
N ALA A 927 47.81 -5.00 18.70
CA ALA A 927 47.76 -3.55 18.85
C ALA A 927 46.77 -2.88 17.87
N ASP A 928 46.48 -3.50 16.73
CA ASP A 928 45.57 -3.00 15.67
C ASP A 928 44.08 -3.19 16.00
N VAL A 929 43.73 -3.89 17.08
CA VAL A 929 42.32 -4.11 17.48
C VAL A 929 41.83 -2.96 18.37
N PRO A 930 40.77 -2.22 17.99
CA PRO A 930 40.18 -1.18 18.82
C PRO A 930 39.66 -1.69 20.17
N GLU A 931 39.63 -0.82 21.20
CA GLU A 931 39.20 -1.20 22.56
C GLU A 931 37.74 -1.67 22.64
N GLU A 932 36.86 -1.16 21.78
CA GLU A 932 35.48 -1.64 21.66
C GLU A 932 35.43 -3.12 21.22
N GLN A 933 36.21 -3.47 20.19
CA GLN A 933 36.32 -4.85 19.72
C GLN A 933 36.99 -5.75 20.75
N LYS A 934 37.99 -5.25 21.51
CA LYS A 934 38.56 -5.99 22.64
C LYS A 934 37.53 -6.24 23.74
N THR A 935 36.64 -5.28 24.00
CA THR A 935 35.54 -5.45 24.95
C THR A 935 34.58 -6.54 24.48
N GLN A 936 34.23 -6.56 23.18
CA GLN A 936 33.44 -7.63 22.57
C GLN A 936 34.13 -9.00 22.68
N LEU A 937 35.44 -9.07 22.44
CA LEU A 937 36.25 -10.29 22.57
C LEU A 937 36.30 -10.80 24.02
N LYS A 938 36.45 -9.92 25.02
CA LYS A 938 36.40 -10.30 26.44
C LYS A 938 35.04 -10.86 26.84
N LYS A 939 33.95 -10.25 26.35
CA LYS A 939 32.59 -10.78 26.53
C LYS A 939 32.46 -12.17 25.91
N ALA A 940 32.93 -12.35 24.67
CA ALA A 940 32.95 -13.63 23.98
C ALA A 940 33.74 -14.71 24.74
N LEU A 941 34.84 -14.35 25.40
CA LEU A 941 35.61 -15.26 26.24
C LEU A 941 34.81 -15.72 27.47
N ALA A 942 34.15 -14.80 28.17
CA ALA A 942 33.32 -15.11 29.33
C ALA A 942 32.11 -16.00 28.93
N ASP A 943 31.47 -15.71 27.80
CA ASP A 943 30.40 -16.55 27.25
C ASP A 943 30.91 -17.95 26.88
N LEU A 944 32.14 -18.05 26.37
CA LEU A 944 32.77 -19.33 26.02
C LEU A 944 33.11 -20.16 27.26
N GLU A 945 33.54 -19.54 28.35
CA GLU A 945 33.75 -20.22 29.63
C GLU A 945 32.44 -20.75 30.20
N LYS A 946 31.37 -19.96 30.09
CA LYS A 946 30.03 -20.33 30.58
C LYS A 946 29.36 -21.42 29.75
N TYR A 947 29.51 -21.37 28.42
CA TYR A 947 28.75 -22.20 27.48
C TYR A 947 29.62 -23.10 26.58
N GLY A 948 30.90 -23.28 26.89
CA GLY A 948 31.88 -23.96 26.03
C GLY A 948 31.60 -25.43 25.72
N THR A 949 30.63 -26.05 26.40
CA THR A 949 30.15 -27.41 26.12
C THR A 949 28.92 -27.45 25.21
N ASN A 950 28.26 -26.31 24.98
CA ASN A 950 27.10 -26.20 24.10
C ASN A 950 27.56 -25.81 22.70
N PHE A 951 27.43 -26.73 21.74
CA PHE A 951 27.87 -26.52 20.36
C PHE A 951 27.27 -25.24 19.73
N ARG A 952 25.98 -25.00 19.94
CA ARG A 952 25.27 -23.85 19.36
C ARG A 952 25.87 -22.52 19.84
N LYS A 953 26.12 -22.41 21.15
CA LYS A 953 26.79 -21.22 21.73
C LYS A 953 28.23 -21.06 21.27
N VAL A 954 29.01 -22.14 21.24
CA VAL A 954 30.38 -22.09 20.72
C VAL A 954 30.41 -21.61 19.25
N ALA A 955 29.48 -22.09 18.43
CA ALA A 955 29.36 -21.68 17.03
C ALA A 955 28.93 -20.20 16.87
N ASP A 956 27.98 -19.72 17.68
CA ASP A 956 27.56 -18.32 17.65
C ASP A 956 28.67 -17.37 18.12
N ILE A 957 29.40 -17.73 19.18
CA ILE A 957 30.57 -16.99 19.66
C ILE A 957 31.63 -16.92 18.56
N GLN A 958 31.94 -18.05 17.91
CA GLN A 958 32.91 -18.07 16.83
C GLN A 958 32.49 -17.15 15.68
N ARG A 959 31.21 -17.17 15.28
CA ARG A 959 30.70 -16.31 14.21
C ARG A 959 30.81 -14.83 14.57
N ALA A 960 30.49 -14.47 15.81
CA ALA A 960 30.54 -13.09 16.28
C ALA A 960 31.96 -12.50 16.32
N ILE A 961 32.97 -13.31 16.65
CA ILE A 961 34.36 -12.84 16.74
C ILE A 961 35.10 -12.84 15.40
N MET A 962 34.64 -13.61 14.40
CA MET A 962 35.38 -13.84 13.15
C MET A 962 35.82 -12.55 12.43
N PRO A 963 34.96 -11.52 12.28
CA PRO A 963 35.34 -10.26 11.65
C PRO A 963 36.49 -9.54 12.38
N ILE A 964 36.58 -9.71 13.70
CA ILE A 964 37.62 -9.11 14.54
C ILE A 964 38.91 -9.91 14.40
N VAL A 965 38.87 -11.23 14.56
CA VAL A 965 40.08 -12.08 14.57
C VAL A 965 40.71 -12.24 13.19
N ARG A 966 39.95 -12.04 12.10
CA ARG A 966 40.41 -12.12 10.70
C ARG A 966 39.82 -10.99 9.83
N PRO A 967 40.25 -9.74 10.02
CA PRO A 967 39.76 -8.62 9.22
C PRO A 967 40.21 -8.76 7.76
N GLY A 968 39.34 -8.43 6.80
CA GLY A 968 39.68 -8.46 5.37
C GLY A 968 39.52 -9.81 4.65
N MET A 969 39.31 -10.92 5.37
CA MET A 969 38.63 -12.07 4.75
C MET A 969 37.15 -11.70 4.63
N GLY A 970 36.81 -11.04 3.52
CA GLY A 970 35.42 -10.93 3.11
C GLY A 970 34.83 -12.34 3.13
N PHE A 971 33.74 -12.52 3.87
CA PHE A 971 32.94 -13.73 3.74
C PHE A 971 32.55 -13.81 2.26
N TYR A 972 33.22 -14.65 1.49
CA TYR A 972 32.71 -15.07 0.19
C TYR A 972 31.32 -15.62 0.48
N GLY A 973 30.30 -14.86 0.06
CA GLY A 973 28.87 -15.11 0.31
C GLY A 973 28.32 -16.36 -0.37
N GLY A 974 29.14 -17.38 -0.56
CA GLY A 974 28.77 -18.74 -0.91
C GLY A 974 29.11 -19.64 0.27
N GLY A 975 28.15 -19.83 1.16
CA GLY A 975 28.09 -20.84 2.21
C GLY A 975 29.40 -21.49 2.71
N MET A 976 29.85 -21.07 3.89
CA MET A 976 30.08 -22.05 4.98
C MET A 976 28.73 -22.64 5.46
N ARG A 977 27.87 -23.02 4.51
CA ARG A 977 26.55 -23.59 4.74
C ARG A 977 26.63 -25.06 4.35
N GLY A 978 27.29 -25.80 5.24
CA GLY A 978 27.65 -27.20 5.07
C GLY A 978 28.95 -27.50 5.78
N GLY A 979 28.92 -27.58 7.11
CA GLY A 979 30.04 -28.12 7.90
C GLY A 979 30.47 -27.24 9.06
N MET A 980 29.75 -27.36 10.18
CA MET A 980 30.32 -27.36 11.54
C MET A 980 29.33 -27.97 12.56
N GLY A 981 28.05 -28.17 12.20
CA GLY A 981 27.13 -29.03 12.96
C GLY A 981 27.35 -30.52 12.66
N GLY A 982 26.93 -31.38 13.60
CA GLY A 982 26.92 -32.84 13.49
C GLY A 982 26.04 -33.36 12.34
N GLN A 983 25.65 -34.64 12.39
CA GLN A 983 24.94 -35.28 11.29
C GLN A 983 23.59 -34.58 10.99
N PRO A 984 23.21 -34.43 9.70
CA PRO A 984 21.88 -33.92 9.34
C PRO A 984 20.79 -34.92 9.77
N ALA A 985 19.61 -34.41 10.10
CA ALA A 985 18.43 -35.22 10.36
C ALA A 985 17.95 -35.88 9.06
N GLU A 986 17.77 -37.20 9.06
CA GLU A 986 17.13 -37.92 7.97
C GLU A 986 15.60 -37.77 8.01
N PRO A 987 14.86 -38.06 6.93
CA PRO A 987 13.41 -38.06 6.96
C PRO A 987 12.87 -38.95 8.08
N GLY A 988 11.98 -38.42 8.92
CA GLY A 988 11.53 -39.11 10.12
C GLY A 988 10.89 -38.18 11.14
N THR A 989 10.58 -38.71 12.32
CA THR A 989 10.01 -37.96 13.44
C THR A 989 11.00 -37.87 14.59
N TYR A 990 11.17 -36.67 15.13
CA TYR A 990 12.14 -36.33 16.17
C TYR A 990 11.45 -35.85 17.42
N ALA A 991 12.00 -36.16 18.59
CA ALA A 991 11.48 -35.68 19.86
C ALA A 991 11.96 -34.25 20.11
N VAL A 992 11.06 -33.40 20.60
CA VAL A 992 11.37 -32.02 21.02
C VAL A 992 11.11 -31.92 22.51
N LYS A 993 12.05 -31.37 23.27
CA LYS A 993 11.95 -31.21 24.72
C LYS A 993 12.24 -29.77 25.11
N LEU A 994 11.24 -29.09 25.66
CA LEU A 994 11.37 -27.75 26.22
C LEU A 994 11.54 -27.85 27.74
N THR A 995 12.59 -27.23 28.27
CA THR A 995 12.79 -27.03 29.71
C THR A 995 12.67 -25.54 30.00
N ALA A 996 11.66 -25.14 30.77
CA ALA A 996 11.43 -23.74 31.15
C ALA A 996 10.70 -23.67 32.50
N GLY A 997 11.08 -22.73 33.37
CA GLY A 997 10.42 -22.54 34.67
C GLY A 997 10.42 -23.78 35.57
N GLY A 998 11.46 -24.61 35.51
CA GLY A 998 11.55 -25.88 36.26
C GLY A 998 10.64 -27.01 35.72
N LYS A 999 9.92 -26.78 34.62
CA LYS A 999 9.06 -27.77 33.97
C LYS A 999 9.70 -28.30 32.69
N VAL A 1000 9.39 -29.55 32.37
CA VAL A 1000 9.79 -30.23 31.14
C VAL A 1000 8.54 -30.56 30.34
N MET A 1001 8.52 -30.16 29.07
CA MET A 1001 7.46 -30.47 28.11
C MET A 1001 8.05 -31.19 26.92
N THR A 1002 7.31 -32.15 26.37
CA THR A 1002 7.75 -32.95 25.23
C THR A 1002 6.78 -32.84 24.06
N GLY A 1003 7.32 -32.76 22.86
CA GLY A 1003 6.58 -32.73 21.60
C GLY A 1003 7.35 -33.48 20.52
N LYS A 1004 6.92 -33.33 19.27
CA LYS A 1004 7.54 -33.97 18.12
C LYS A 1004 7.62 -33.00 16.94
N VAL A 1005 8.60 -33.24 16.07
CA VAL A 1005 8.72 -32.56 14.78
C VAL A 1005 9.06 -33.57 13.70
N ALA A 1006 8.37 -33.50 12.56
CA ALA A 1006 8.67 -34.33 11.40
C ALA A 1006 9.70 -33.64 10.50
N VAL A 1007 10.53 -34.43 9.82
CA VAL A 1007 11.46 -33.98 8.78
C VAL A 1007 11.17 -34.74 7.50
N ARG A 1008 11.21 -34.03 6.37
CA ARG A 1008 11.05 -34.60 5.02
C ARG A 1008 12.13 -34.10 4.07
N LEU A 1009 12.26 -34.76 2.92
CA LEU A 1009 13.06 -34.27 1.81
C LEU A 1009 12.30 -33.19 1.03
N ASP A 1010 13.05 -32.44 0.21
CA ASP A 1010 12.50 -31.54 -0.79
C ASP A 1010 11.44 -32.26 -1.66
N PRO A 1011 10.19 -31.78 -1.70
CA PRO A 1011 9.12 -32.38 -2.49
C PRO A 1011 9.39 -32.38 -4.00
N MET A 1012 10.32 -31.57 -4.51
CA MET A 1012 10.73 -31.62 -5.91
C MET A 1012 11.77 -32.70 -6.22
N VAL A 1013 12.26 -33.43 -5.21
CA VAL A 1013 13.28 -34.48 -5.36
C VAL A 1013 12.67 -35.90 -5.30
N GLY A 1014 11.41 -36.06 -4.88
CA GLY A 1014 10.65 -37.32 -4.99
C GLY A 1014 9.32 -37.05 -5.71
N GLU A 1015 8.85 -37.85 -6.66
CA GLU A 1015 8.93 -39.32 -6.79
C GLU A 1015 9.92 -39.80 -7.87
N LYS A 1016 10.70 -40.82 -7.53
CA LYS A 1016 11.23 -41.79 -8.49
C LYS A 1016 10.58 -43.14 -8.22
#